data_AF-A0A3B8RU20-F1
#
_entry.id   AF-A0A3B8RU20-F1
#
_cell.length_a   1.000
_cell.length_b   1.000
_cell.length_c   1.000
_cell.angle_alpha   90.00
_cell.angle_beta   90.00
_cell.angle_gamma   90.00
#
_symmetry.space_group_name_H-M   'P 1'
#
loop_
_entity.id
_entity.type
_entity.pdbx_description
1 polymer ?
#
loop_
_entity_poly.entity_id
_entity_poly.type
_entity_poly.pdbx_seq_one_letter_code
_entity_poly.pdbx_strand_id
1 'polypeptide(L)'
;TGEYAIYISYRHSSENVSDARYTVYHSGGQTEFEVNQQIGGSTWIYLGKFKFEKGYNPKSGKVVLSNKSKELGMIVSSDAVRFGGGMGIVERNGTTSGRPKFAEGARYWLQYAGMPDTLVYSLNQNENDYNDDYQSRAEYGNYLYGNPNGPNKNRGFKGLGIPIDLSLAFHTDAGISRSDTAIGTLSIYSLTSSDTQYVFPDGMSRLANRDLADLVQTQIVDDVRTKYDLIWNRRQLLDARYSESVRPNFPSLLLELLSHQNFLDMKYVLDSRFRFDVSRAIYKGMLRFLSVQHNVDFIVQPLPVTHFFTEFDKKGNVILKWQPQSDPLEPTALPNKYIVYTRINGGGFDNGISVEENSFVKEIEKGKIYSFKVTAVNDGGESLPSEILSICRMENGKSPIMIVNGFDRIAPPAIVEDTSFIGFANFIDAGVPDKYDINFTGTQYDFNPNSSYVSNDAPGHGASHADYETKIIAGNTFDFPYIHGQSIKNSGYSFVSCSDESVMEGKVDLKKYKMIDLILGEEKKTNWQKPFADSVNGIQFEAIPTQLQKQLVDFLEKGKSLFVSGAYVGSDLFSSNDSLSIQFAKNTLHFNLVTDHAAKTGEIFPTRSSFLKNIFSIKFSSELNDSIYAVEAPDAIAPTNGAETILRYKENQFSAGVSYKGSYNVVVFGFPFETISKSEVRNDIMKAVIKYFGL
;
A
#
# COMPACT_ATOMS: atom_id res chain seq x y z
N THR A 1 -7.13 19.51 -2.45
CA THR A 1 -7.18 18.36 -3.34
C THR A 1 -7.28 17.13 -2.46
N GLY A 2 -7.98 16.09 -2.87
CA GLY A 2 -8.15 14.87 -2.06
C GLY A 2 -8.63 13.70 -2.90
N GLU A 3 -8.46 12.49 -2.38
CA GLU A 3 -8.99 11.27 -3.00
C GLU A 3 -10.31 10.87 -2.35
N TYR A 4 -11.33 10.61 -3.17
CA TYR A 4 -12.67 10.27 -2.69
C TYR A 4 -13.18 9.02 -3.39
N ALA A 5 -13.65 8.05 -2.60
CA ALA A 5 -14.46 6.95 -3.09
C ALA A 5 -15.80 7.49 -3.60
N ILE A 6 -16.24 7.07 -4.78
CA ILE A 6 -17.48 7.50 -5.41
C ILE A 6 -18.47 6.34 -5.36
N TYR A 7 -19.67 6.63 -4.85
CA TYR A 7 -20.78 5.70 -4.83
C TYR A 7 -21.99 6.31 -5.52
N ILE A 8 -22.80 5.47 -6.14
CA ILE A 8 -24.08 5.82 -6.75
C ILE A 8 -25.21 5.02 -6.13
N SER A 9 -26.41 5.58 -6.15
CA SER A 9 -27.68 4.91 -5.84
C SER A 9 -28.67 5.21 -6.95
N TYR A 10 -29.52 4.24 -7.26
CA TYR A 10 -30.61 4.33 -8.22
C TYR A 10 -31.72 3.38 -7.80
N ARG A 11 -32.96 3.61 -8.25
CA ARG A 11 -34.05 2.64 -8.10
C ARG A 11 -33.94 1.60 -9.20
N HIS A 12 -33.83 0.31 -8.87
CA HIS A 12 -33.81 -0.76 -9.88
C HIS A 12 -35.23 -1.10 -10.37
N SER A 13 -35.34 -1.54 -11.63
CA SER A 13 -36.58 -1.99 -12.26
C SER A 13 -36.23 -2.85 -13.48
N SER A 14 -37.09 -3.81 -13.83
CA SER A 14 -36.96 -4.53 -15.11
C SER A 14 -37.19 -3.63 -16.34
N GLU A 15 -37.75 -2.44 -16.13
CA GLU A 15 -37.92 -1.41 -17.17
C GLU A 15 -36.69 -0.50 -17.30
N ASN A 16 -35.68 -0.67 -16.44
CA ASN A 16 -34.46 0.12 -16.52
C ASN A 16 -33.47 -0.48 -17.52
N VAL A 17 -32.56 0.36 -17.99
CA VAL A 17 -31.46 -0.06 -18.85
C VAL A 17 -30.45 -0.97 -18.13
N SER A 18 -29.90 -1.94 -18.85
CA SER A 18 -28.78 -2.76 -18.33
C SER A 18 -27.39 -2.13 -18.51
N ASP A 19 -27.30 -0.98 -19.19
CA ASP A 19 -26.05 -0.32 -19.60
C ASP A 19 -26.03 1.19 -19.26
N ALA A 20 -26.57 1.58 -18.10
CA ALA A 20 -26.59 2.99 -17.68
C ALA A 20 -25.17 3.55 -17.60
N ARG A 21 -24.92 4.68 -18.28
CA ARG A 21 -23.58 5.24 -18.41
C ARG A 21 -23.31 6.33 -17.38
N TYR A 22 -22.44 6.02 -16.43
CA TYR A 22 -21.91 6.98 -15.47
C TYR A 22 -20.51 7.42 -15.88
N THR A 23 -20.24 8.72 -15.86
CA THR A 23 -18.92 9.29 -16.11
C THR A 23 -18.46 10.08 -14.89
N VAL A 24 -17.37 9.64 -14.27
CA VAL A 24 -16.69 10.38 -13.20
C VAL A 24 -15.65 11.27 -13.85
N TYR A 25 -15.78 12.58 -13.70
CA TYR A 25 -14.76 13.56 -14.10
C TYR A 25 -13.89 13.86 -12.90
N HIS A 26 -12.60 13.59 -13.00
CA HIS A 26 -11.62 13.72 -11.93
C HIS A 26 -10.35 14.41 -12.46
N SER A 27 -9.36 14.66 -11.60
CA SER A 27 -8.15 15.39 -12.02
C SER A 27 -7.19 14.59 -12.92
N GLY A 28 -7.52 13.33 -13.22
CA GLY A 28 -6.83 12.49 -14.20
C GLY A 28 -7.55 12.36 -15.55
N GLY A 29 -8.75 12.94 -15.69
CA GLY A 29 -9.57 12.84 -16.90
C GLY A 29 -11.01 12.47 -16.59
N GLN A 30 -11.54 11.51 -17.34
CA GLN A 30 -12.87 10.96 -17.11
C GLN A 30 -12.83 9.43 -17.15
N THR A 31 -13.52 8.78 -16.21
CA THR A 31 -13.70 7.31 -16.20
C THR A 31 -15.18 7.01 -16.41
N GLU A 32 -15.47 6.15 -17.38
CA GLU A 32 -16.83 5.73 -17.72
C GLU A 32 -17.13 4.34 -17.16
N PHE A 33 -18.34 4.17 -16.67
CA PHE A 33 -18.88 2.94 -16.12
C PHE A 33 -20.20 2.62 -16.81
N GLU A 34 -20.38 1.36 -17.21
CA GLU A 34 -21.68 0.81 -17.58
C GLU A 34 -22.24 0.06 -16.36
N VAL A 35 -23.43 0.47 -15.93
CA VAL A 35 -24.07 -0.04 -14.72
C VAL A 35 -25.42 -0.66 -15.09
N ASN A 36 -25.59 -1.93 -14.74
CA ASN A 36 -26.86 -2.62 -14.89
C ASN A 36 -27.87 -2.14 -13.85
N GLN A 37 -28.81 -1.27 -14.25
CA GLN A 37 -29.82 -0.73 -13.35
C GLN A 37 -31.06 -1.62 -13.17
N GLN A 38 -31.03 -2.86 -13.68
CA GLN A 38 -32.08 -3.85 -13.45
C GLN A 38 -31.89 -4.61 -12.12
N ILE A 39 -30.69 -4.52 -11.55
CA ILE A 39 -30.27 -5.16 -10.29
C ILE A 39 -29.66 -4.11 -9.35
N GLY A 40 -29.30 -4.46 -8.11
CA GLY A 40 -28.44 -3.63 -7.25
C GLY A 40 -28.96 -2.25 -6.80
N GLY A 41 -30.22 -1.90 -7.05
CA GLY A 41 -30.77 -0.60 -6.71
C GLY A 41 -31.16 -0.41 -5.24
N SER A 42 -31.40 0.85 -4.84
CA SER A 42 -31.78 1.28 -3.49
C SER A 42 -30.73 0.95 -2.41
N THR A 43 -29.46 0.92 -2.82
CA THR A 43 -28.29 0.80 -1.95
C THR A 43 -27.09 1.52 -2.61
N TRP A 44 -25.90 1.43 -2.02
CA TRP A 44 -24.70 2.12 -2.51
C TRP A 44 -23.83 1.21 -3.38
N ILE A 45 -23.69 1.56 -4.65
CA ILE A 45 -22.77 0.88 -5.60
C ILE A 45 -21.49 1.70 -5.74
N TYR A 46 -20.34 1.07 -5.50
CA TYR A 46 -19.02 1.70 -5.62
C TYR A 46 -18.56 1.79 -7.07
N LEU A 47 -18.15 2.98 -7.51
CA LEU A 47 -17.58 3.19 -8.85
C LEU A 47 -16.05 3.24 -8.85
N GLY A 48 -15.41 3.61 -7.73
CA GLY A 48 -13.96 3.78 -7.69
C GLY A 48 -13.53 4.90 -6.76
N LYS A 49 -12.21 5.04 -6.58
CA LYS A 49 -11.59 6.12 -5.81
C LYS A 49 -10.85 7.04 -6.78
N PHE A 50 -11.16 8.33 -6.74
CA PHE A 50 -10.60 9.29 -7.68
C PHE A 50 -10.08 10.53 -6.96
N LYS A 51 -9.09 11.18 -7.57
CA LYS A 51 -8.51 12.42 -7.07
C LYS A 51 -9.26 13.64 -7.63
N PHE A 52 -9.61 14.56 -6.74
CA PHE A 52 -10.32 15.80 -7.06
C PHE A 52 -9.55 17.01 -6.57
N GLU A 53 -9.51 18.06 -7.38
CA GLU A 53 -8.88 19.33 -7.01
C GLU A 53 -9.71 20.11 -6.00
N LYS A 54 -9.04 20.90 -5.14
CA LYS A 54 -9.74 21.79 -4.21
C LYS A 54 -10.56 22.82 -4.98
N GLY A 55 -11.76 23.13 -4.50
CA GLY A 55 -12.64 24.14 -5.08
C GLY A 55 -13.65 23.58 -6.09
N TYR A 56 -14.31 24.46 -6.84
CA TYR A 56 -15.36 24.11 -7.80
C TYR A 56 -14.79 24.00 -9.22
N ASN A 57 -14.71 22.78 -9.76
CA ASN A 57 -14.10 22.49 -11.06
C ASN A 57 -15.04 21.64 -11.95
N PRO A 58 -16.04 22.24 -12.63
CA PRO A 58 -17.07 21.49 -13.37
C PRO A 58 -16.55 20.69 -14.57
N LYS A 59 -15.30 20.91 -14.99
CA LYS A 59 -14.62 20.14 -16.04
C LYS A 59 -13.92 18.88 -15.54
N SER A 60 -13.56 18.82 -14.25
CA SER A 60 -12.69 17.78 -13.69
C SER A 60 -13.09 17.37 -12.27
N GLY A 61 -14.35 17.60 -11.91
CA GLY A 61 -14.91 17.33 -10.59
C GLY A 61 -16.43 17.27 -10.63
N LYS A 62 -16.97 16.20 -11.19
CA LYS A 62 -18.41 15.90 -11.25
C LYS A 62 -18.65 14.42 -11.57
N VAL A 63 -19.86 13.95 -11.31
CA VAL A 63 -20.38 12.69 -11.83
C VAL A 63 -21.52 13.02 -12.77
N VAL A 64 -21.53 12.39 -13.96
CA VAL A 64 -22.56 12.57 -14.98
C VAL A 64 -23.24 11.23 -15.23
N LEU A 65 -24.56 11.20 -15.24
CA LEU A 65 -25.35 10.07 -15.73
C LEU A 65 -25.96 10.45 -17.08
N SER A 66 -25.76 9.62 -18.09
CA SER A 66 -26.33 9.82 -19.43
C SER A 66 -27.52 8.89 -19.66
N ASN A 67 -28.51 9.34 -20.44
CA ASN A 67 -29.59 8.50 -20.96
C ASN A 67 -29.22 7.76 -22.26
N LYS A 68 -27.95 7.79 -22.66
CA LYS A 68 -27.44 7.03 -23.81
C LYS A 68 -27.37 5.54 -23.45
N SER A 69 -28.16 4.73 -24.16
CA SER A 69 -28.24 3.29 -23.98
C SER A 69 -28.45 2.60 -25.34
N LYS A 70 -28.06 1.33 -25.46
CA LYS A 70 -28.43 0.47 -26.59
C LYS A 70 -29.88 -0.02 -26.53
N GLU A 71 -30.58 0.18 -25.41
CA GLU A 71 -31.93 -0.32 -25.16
C GLU A 71 -32.99 0.78 -25.37
N LEU A 72 -33.84 0.60 -26.38
CA LEU A 72 -34.87 1.57 -26.76
C LEU A 72 -36.10 1.47 -25.84
N GLY A 73 -36.61 2.62 -25.39
CA GLY A 73 -37.84 2.71 -24.60
C GLY A 73 -37.70 2.31 -23.12
N MET A 74 -36.49 2.00 -22.66
CA MET A 74 -36.16 1.72 -21.26
C MET A 74 -35.84 3.00 -20.47
N ILE A 75 -35.84 2.89 -19.14
CA ILE A 75 -35.66 3.99 -18.20
C ILE A 75 -34.20 4.06 -17.71
N VAL A 76 -33.68 5.28 -17.58
CA VAL A 76 -32.47 5.55 -16.78
C VAL A 76 -32.88 6.18 -15.46
N SER A 77 -32.48 5.55 -14.36
CA SER A 77 -32.85 5.90 -12.99
C SER A 77 -31.68 6.56 -12.26
N SER A 78 -31.96 7.56 -11.43
CA SER A 78 -30.97 8.21 -10.58
C SER A 78 -31.60 8.56 -9.24
N ASP A 79 -30.87 8.35 -8.16
CA ASP A 79 -31.27 8.72 -6.80
C ASP A 79 -30.21 9.62 -6.16
N ALA A 80 -29.04 9.07 -5.83
CA ALA A 80 -27.99 9.81 -5.13
C ALA A 80 -26.58 9.49 -5.63
N VAL A 81 -25.65 10.43 -5.40
CA VAL A 81 -24.20 10.25 -5.58
C VAL A 81 -23.51 10.65 -4.29
N ARG A 82 -22.55 9.83 -3.83
CA ARG A 82 -21.79 10.06 -2.60
C ARG A 82 -20.30 10.13 -2.88
N PHE A 83 -19.64 11.11 -2.26
CA PHE A 83 -18.19 11.30 -2.29
C PHE A 83 -17.61 11.02 -0.89
N GLY A 84 -16.76 10.00 -0.79
CA GLY A 84 -16.15 9.54 0.45
C GLY A 84 -17.02 8.61 1.30
N GLY A 85 -16.42 8.04 2.35
CA GLY A 85 -17.09 7.18 3.33
C GLY A 85 -17.87 7.97 4.39
N GLY A 86 -17.34 9.11 4.83
CA GLY A 86 -17.92 9.96 5.86
C GLY A 86 -17.78 9.39 7.28
N MET A 87 -18.43 10.07 8.22
CA MET A 87 -18.47 9.69 9.65
C MET A 87 -19.70 8.84 9.96
N GLY A 88 -19.67 8.15 11.09
CA GLY A 88 -20.83 7.50 11.67
C GLY A 88 -21.96 8.48 11.92
N ILE A 89 -23.14 8.17 11.41
CA ILE A 89 -24.33 9.04 11.52
C ILE A 89 -25.51 8.35 12.20
N VAL A 90 -25.39 7.06 12.51
CA VAL A 90 -26.47 6.33 13.19
C VAL A 90 -26.39 6.66 14.67
N GLU A 91 -27.45 7.27 15.19
CA GLU A 91 -27.55 7.61 16.61
C GLU A 91 -27.98 6.40 17.44
N ARG A 92 -27.35 6.24 18.61
CA ARG A 92 -27.73 5.31 19.67
C ARG A 92 -27.67 6.04 21.00
N ASN A 93 -28.73 5.94 21.79
CA ASN A 93 -28.81 6.57 23.12
C ASN A 93 -28.46 8.07 23.12
N GLY A 94 -28.84 8.80 22.06
CA GLY A 94 -28.62 10.25 21.96
C GLY A 94 -27.28 10.68 21.35
N THR A 95 -26.41 9.75 20.94
CA THR A 95 -25.11 10.09 20.34
C THR A 95 -24.76 9.23 19.11
N THR A 96 -24.00 9.82 18.19
CA THR A 96 -23.31 9.08 17.12
C THR A 96 -21.97 8.55 17.64
N SER A 97 -21.39 7.55 16.96
CA SER A 97 -20.09 6.98 17.32
C SER A 97 -18.93 7.99 17.32
N GLY A 98 -19.02 9.06 16.53
CA GLY A 98 -17.92 10.02 16.33
C GLY A 98 -16.74 9.43 15.54
N ARG A 99 -16.87 8.19 15.03
CA ARG A 99 -15.83 7.46 14.30
C ARG A 99 -16.09 7.50 12.78
N PRO A 100 -15.06 7.34 11.94
CA PRO A 100 -15.26 7.10 10.51
C PRO A 100 -16.15 5.87 10.27
N LYS A 101 -16.99 5.87 9.23
CA LYS A 101 -17.91 4.73 8.97
C LYS A 101 -17.20 3.39 8.82
N PHE A 102 -15.96 3.38 8.30
CA PHE A 102 -15.20 2.15 8.13
C PHE A 102 -14.82 1.48 9.46
N ALA A 103 -14.90 2.22 10.57
CA ALA A 103 -14.60 1.73 11.91
C ALA A 103 -15.87 1.36 12.71
N GLU A 104 -17.05 1.42 12.09
CA GLU A 104 -18.32 1.01 12.72
C GLU A 104 -18.63 -0.45 12.38
N GLY A 105 -19.32 -1.15 13.28
CA GLY A 105 -19.84 -2.49 13.00
C GLY A 105 -20.78 -2.51 11.77
N ALA A 106 -20.78 -3.62 11.05
CA ALA A 106 -21.49 -3.80 9.78
C ALA A 106 -22.98 -3.44 9.89
N ARG A 107 -23.62 -3.73 11.02
CA ARG A 107 -25.03 -3.37 11.26
C ARG A 107 -25.35 -1.89 11.03
N TYR A 108 -24.45 -0.98 11.39
CA TYR A 108 -24.66 0.46 11.26
C TYR A 108 -24.51 0.90 9.80
N TRP A 109 -23.56 0.31 9.09
CA TRP A 109 -23.42 0.51 7.66
C TRP A 109 -24.64 -0.02 6.90
N LEU A 110 -25.15 -1.20 7.26
CA LEU A 110 -26.32 -1.81 6.62
C LEU A 110 -27.61 -1.00 6.87
N GLN A 111 -27.78 -0.46 8.08
CA GLN A 111 -28.85 0.50 8.37
C GLN A 111 -28.73 1.74 7.47
N TYR A 112 -27.53 2.31 7.35
CA TYR A 112 -27.27 3.44 6.46
C TYR A 112 -27.47 3.11 4.97
N ALA A 113 -27.16 1.87 4.56
CA ALA A 113 -27.32 1.38 3.21
C ALA A 113 -28.78 1.04 2.84
N GLY A 114 -29.73 1.27 3.76
CA GLY A 114 -31.17 1.08 3.54
C GLY A 114 -31.60 -0.39 3.55
N MET A 115 -30.80 -1.29 4.13
CA MET A 115 -31.18 -2.70 4.24
C MET A 115 -32.36 -2.87 5.21
N PRO A 116 -33.26 -3.84 5.02
CA PRO A 116 -34.39 -4.04 5.92
C PRO A 116 -33.94 -4.56 7.30
N ASP A 117 -34.45 -3.94 8.36
CA ASP A 117 -34.18 -4.31 9.76
C ASP A 117 -34.66 -5.73 10.09
N THR A 118 -35.85 -6.10 9.61
CA THR A 118 -36.51 -7.38 9.85
C THR A 118 -35.78 -8.58 9.24
N LEU A 119 -34.99 -8.38 8.18
CA LEU A 119 -34.33 -9.46 7.42
C LEU A 119 -32.81 -9.45 7.49
N VAL A 120 -32.16 -8.27 7.61
CA VAL A 120 -30.72 -8.15 7.37
C VAL A 120 -29.95 -7.71 8.62
N TYR A 121 -30.21 -6.52 9.15
CA TYR A 121 -29.26 -5.88 10.09
C TYR A 121 -29.71 -5.79 11.55
N SER A 122 -30.99 -6.06 11.87
CA SER A 122 -31.53 -6.04 13.24
C SER A 122 -32.12 -7.41 13.59
N LEU A 123 -31.27 -8.43 13.54
CA LEU A 123 -31.69 -9.83 13.70
C LEU A 123 -32.10 -10.13 15.14
N ASN A 124 -31.51 -9.39 16.08
CA ASN A 124 -31.77 -9.44 17.51
C ASN A 124 -32.59 -8.23 17.99
N GLN A 125 -33.42 -7.63 17.14
CA GLN A 125 -34.37 -6.56 17.50
C GLN A 125 -33.73 -5.33 18.20
N ASN A 126 -32.48 -5.02 17.86
CA ASN A 126 -31.66 -3.97 18.50
C ASN A 126 -31.32 -4.23 19.98
N GLU A 127 -31.49 -5.46 20.47
CA GLU A 127 -31.11 -5.84 21.84
C GLU A 127 -29.63 -6.22 21.94
N ASN A 128 -28.97 -6.57 20.83
CA ASN A 128 -27.58 -7.00 20.81
C ASN A 128 -26.83 -6.55 19.55
N ASP A 129 -26.15 -5.41 19.65
CA ASP A 129 -25.34 -4.82 18.57
C ASP A 129 -24.15 -5.70 18.17
N TYR A 130 -23.54 -6.41 19.11
CA TYR A 130 -22.42 -7.31 18.85
C TYR A 130 -22.83 -8.48 17.96
N ASN A 131 -23.94 -9.15 18.29
CA ASN A 131 -24.46 -10.23 17.46
C ASN A 131 -24.96 -9.74 16.11
N ASP A 132 -25.66 -8.60 16.09
CA ASP A 132 -26.14 -8.02 14.83
C ASP A 132 -24.99 -7.61 13.90
N ASP A 133 -23.82 -7.23 14.41
CA ASP A 133 -22.64 -6.91 13.58
C ASP A 133 -22.20 -8.10 12.71
N TYR A 134 -21.79 -9.22 13.32
CA TYR A 134 -21.27 -10.34 12.53
C TYR A 134 -22.37 -11.16 11.84
N GLN A 135 -23.57 -11.26 12.43
CA GLN A 135 -24.66 -12.05 11.83
C GLN A 135 -25.24 -11.42 10.57
N SER A 136 -25.30 -10.09 10.52
CA SER A 136 -25.91 -9.36 9.40
C SER A 136 -25.10 -9.44 8.11
N ARG A 137 -23.80 -9.70 8.18
CA ARG A 137 -22.89 -9.77 7.01
C ARG A 137 -23.33 -10.85 6.01
N ALA A 138 -23.66 -12.04 6.51
CA ALA A 138 -24.15 -13.14 5.69
C ALA A 138 -25.57 -12.86 5.14
N GLU A 139 -26.46 -12.31 5.98
CA GLU A 139 -27.82 -11.95 5.53
C GLU A 139 -27.80 -10.83 4.48
N TYR A 140 -26.81 -9.94 4.53
CA TYR A 140 -26.59 -8.94 3.49
C TYR A 140 -26.21 -9.61 2.16
N GLY A 141 -25.25 -10.53 2.16
CA GLY A 141 -24.92 -11.30 0.96
C GLY A 141 -26.13 -12.07 0.40
N ASN A 142 -26.90 -12.73 1.27
CA ASN A 142 -28.14 -13.40 0.88
C ASN A 142 -29.16 -12.41 0.28
N TYR A 143 -29.29 -11.20 0.83
CA TYR A 143 -30.18 -10.15 0.32
C TYR A 143 -29.72 -9.61 -1.05
N LEU A 144 -28.41 -9.44 -1.24
CA LEU A 144 -27.84 -9.04 -2.52
C LEU A 144 -28.17 -10.06 -3.62
N TYR A 145 -28.00 -11.35 -3.33
CA TYR A 145 -28.34 -12.43 -4.27
C TYR A 145 -29.84 -12.49 -4.53
N GLY A 146 -30.65 -12.67 -3.47
CA GLY A 146 -32.08 -12.87 -3.60
C GLY A 146 -32.46 -14.29 -4.03
N ASN A 147 -33.74 -14.46 -4.41
CA ASN A 147 -34.36 -15.76 -4.68
C ASN A 147 -33.58 -16.63 -5.68
N PRO A 148 -33.27 -17.92 -5.36
CA PRO A 148 -33.70 -18.67 -4.17
C PRO A 148 -32.79 -18.52 -2.94
N ASN A 149 -31.67 -17.81 -3.05
CA ASN A 149 -30.63 -17.65 -2.02
C ASN A 149 -30.85 -16.42 -1.10
N GLY A 150 -32.10 -15.92 -1.01
CA GLY A 150 -32.48 -14.77 -0.17
C GLY A 150 -32.22 -14.96 1.33
N PRO A 151 -32.38 -13.93 2.19
CA PRO A 151 -32.09 -14.01 3.62
C PRO A 151 -32.75 -15.19 4.33
N ASN A 152 -32.15 -15.73 5.38
CA ASN A 152 -32.61 -16.99 6.00
C ASN A 152 -34.06 -16.94 6.51
N LYS A 153 -34.54 -15.77 6.96
CA LYS A 153 -35.94 -15.57 7.37
C LYS A 153 -36.93 -15.63 6.20
N ASN A 154 -36.47 -15.38 4.96
CA ASN A 154 -37.27 -15.44 3.74
C ASN A 154 -36.38 -15.69 2.50
N ARG A 155 -36.03 -16.95 2.24
CA ARG A 155 -35.18 -17.35 1.11
C ARG A 155 -35.76 -16.99 -0.27
N GLY A 156 -37.09 -16.97 -0.37
CA GLY A 156 -37.81 -16.57 -1.57
C GLY A 156 -37.85 -15.05 -1.81
N PHE A 157 -37.23 -14.25 -0.94
CA PHE A 157 -37.18 -12.80 -1.12
C PHE A 157 -36.42 -12.47 -2.41
N LYS A 158 -37.02 -11.63 -3.28
CA LYS A 158 -36.45 -11.30 -4.61
C LYS A 158 -35.01 -10.78 -4.54
N GLY A 159 -34.66 -10.07 -3.46
CA GLY A 159 -33.32 -9.51 -3.25
C GLY A 159 -32.96 -8.44 -4.28
N LEU A 160 -31.65 -8.20 -4.45
CA LEU A 160 -31.12 -7.24 -5.42
C LEU A 160 -30.62 -7.88 -6.71
N GLY A 161 -30.64 -9.21 -6.85
CA GLY A 161 -30.25 -9.92 -8.08
C GLY A 161 -28.76 -9.82 -8.42
N ILE A 162 -27.90 -9.54 -7.44
CA ILE A 162 -26.45 -9.53 -7.62
C ILE A 162 -25.92 -10.95 -7.35
N PRO A 163 -25.40 -11.67 -8.36
CA PRO A 163 -24.89 -13.02 -8.16
C PRO A 163 -23.66 -13.01 -7.24
N ILE A 164 -23.56 -14.01 -6.36
CA ILE A 164 -22.43 -14.22 -5.45
C ILE A 164 -22.01 -15.69 -5.52
N ASP A 165 -20.77 -15.95 -5.94
CA ASP A 165 -20.27 -17.32 -6.06
C ASP A 165 -19.75 -17.88 -4.72
N LEU A 166 -19.20 -17.03 -3.86
CA LEU A 166 -18.70 -17.42 -2.54
C LEU A 166 -18.62 -16.25 -1.55
N SER A 167 -18.43 -16.57 -0.27
CA SER A 167 -18.09 -15.60 0.79
C SER A 167 -16.91 -16.06 1.64
N LEU A 168 -15.98 -15.15 1.89
CA LEU A 168 -14.87 -15.32 2.81
C LEU A 168 -15.07 -14.39 4.02
N ALA A 169 -15.20 -14.97 5.21
CA ALA A 169 -15.02 -14.24 6.45
C ALA A 169 -13.55 -14.35 6.89
N PHE A 170 -12.80 -13.27 6.73
CA PHE A 170 -11.40 -13.19 7.14
C PHE A 170 -11.30 -12.80 8.62
N HIS A 171 -10.65 -13.65 9.42
CA HIS A 171 -10.42 -13.47 10.84
C HIS A 171 -8.97 -13.83 11.22
N THR A 172 -8.60 -13.44 12.42
CA THR A 172 -7.42 -13.95 13.14
C THR A 172 -7.87 -14.40 14.53
N ASP A 173 -7.27 -15.46 15.04
CA ASP A 173 -7.74 -16.17 16.23
C ASP A 173 -7.11 -15.61 17.51
N ALA A 174 -7.69 -15.96 18.66
CA ALA A 174 -7.11 -15.71 19.97
C ALA A 174 -6.39 -16.97 20.48
N GLY A 175 -5.11 -16.84 20.80
CA GLY A 175 -4.29 -17.92 21.29
C GLY A 175 -2.87 -17.45 21.58
N ILE A 176 -2.25 -18.03 22.60
CA ILE A 176 -0.87 -17.71 22.98
C ILE A 176 -0.07 -19.01 22.97
N SER A 177 1.08 -18.97 22.31
CA SER A 177 2.08 -20.02 22.38
C SER A 177 3.45 -19.43 22.71
N ARG A 178 4.31 -20.25 23.30
CA ARG A 178 5.74 -19.96 23.49
C ARG A 178 6.62 -20.93 22.71
N SER A 179 6.02 -21.73 21.81
CA SER A 179 6.75 -22.55 20.85
C SER A 179 7.42 -21.70 19.78
N ASP A 180 8.40 -22.30 19.11
CA ASP A 180 9.04 -21.75 17.90
C ASP A 180 8.17 -21.86 16.63
N THR A 181 6.98 -22.47 16.74
CA THR A 181 6.01 -22.64 15.67
C THR A 181 4.82 -21.70 15.85
N ALA A 182 4.38 -21.05 14.77
CA ALA A 182 3.18 -20.22 14.77
C ALA A 182 1.93 -21.05 15.13
N ILE A 183 0.91 -20.42 15.71
CA ILE A 183 -0.38 -21.09 15.95
C ILE A 183 -0.95 -21.55 14.60
N GLY A 184 -0.82 -20.69 13.59
CA GLY A 184 -1.06 -21.04 12.20
C GLY A 184 -2.54 -21.04 11.82
N THR A 185 -2.82 -21.63 10.67
CA THR A 185 -4.06 -21.35 9.91
C THR A 185 -5.14 -22.38 10.18
N LEU A 186 -6.30 -21.93 10.66
CA LEU A 186 -7.52 -22.72 10.83
C LEU A 186 -8.55 -22.27 9.78
N SER A 187 -9.30 -23.22 9.23
CA SER A 187 -10.45 -22.90 8.38
C SER A 187 -11.70 -23.57 8.91
N ILE A 188 -12.72 -22.75 9.09
CA ILE A 188 -14.02 -23.15 9.64
C ILE A 188 -15.04 -23.14 8.51
N TYR A 189 -15.78 -24.22 8.40
CA TYR A 189 -16.86 -24.38 7.44
C TYR A 189 -18.09 -24.96 8.16
N SER A 190 -19.23 -25.03 7.47
CA SER A 190 -20.37 -25.80 7.98
C SER A 190 -21.03 -26.67 6.92
N LEU A 191 -21.19 -27.96 7.25
CA LEU A 191 -21.93 -28.91 6.41
C LEU A 191 -23.44 -28.67 6.42
N THR A 192 -23.94 -27.88 7.37
CA THR A 192 -25.38 -27.65 7.54
C THR A 192 -25.72 -26.17 7.57
N SER A 193 -26.87 -25.82 7.00
CA SER A 193 -27.47 -24.48 7.09
C SER A 193 -28.03 -24.21 8.49
N SER A 194 -28.56 -23.00 8.70
CA SER A 194 -29.22 -22.61 9.96
C SER A 194 -30.39 -23.52 10.33
N ASP A 195 -31.11 -24.05 9.34
CA ASP A 195 -32.21 -25.02 9.44
C ASP A 195 -31.77 -26.47 9.20
N THR A 196 -30.49 -26.78 9.39
CA THR A 196 -29.91 -28.14 9.37
C THR A 196 -29.95 -28.88 8.02
N GLN A 197 -30.08 -28.14 6.91
CA GLN A 197 -30.03 -28.70 5.56
C GLN A 197 -28.59 -28.87 5.07
N TYR A 198 -28.34 -29.94 4.29
CA TYR A 198 -27.03 -30.25 3.69
C TYR A 198 -26.84 -29.68 2.28
N VAL A 199 -27.81 -28.91 1.79
CA VAL A 199 -27.79 -28.27 0.48
C VAL A 199 -28.08 -26.77 0.62
N PHE A 200 -27.54 -25.98 -0.29
CA PHE A 200 -27.94 -24.59 -0.49
C PHE A 200 -29.33 -24.51 -1.14
N PRO A 201 -29.97 -23.33 -1.13
CA PRO A 201 -31.32 -23.18 -1.70
C PRO A 201 -31.45 -23.51 -3.20
N ASP A 202 -30.34 -23.44 -3.95
CA ASP A 202 -30.26 -23.82 -5.37
C ASP A 202 -30.01 -25.34 -5.59
N GLY A 203 -29.85 -26.11 -4.51
CA GLY A 203 -29.59 -27.55 -4.54
C GLY A 203 -28.11 -27.95 -4.52
N MET A 204 -27.17 -27.00 -4.58
CA MET A 204 -25.75 -27.31 -4.44
C MET A 204 -25.46 -27.92 -3.06
N SER A 205 -24.61 -28.94 -3.00
CA SER A 205 -24.21 -29.52 -1.72
C SER A 205 -23.38 -28.53 -0.89
N ARG A 206 -23.66 -28.44 0.41
CA ARG A 206 -22.82 -27.68 1.35
C ARG A 206 -21.44 -28.28 1.58
N LEU A 207 -21.15 -29.46 1.01
CA LEU A 207 -19.76 -29.94 0.89
C LEU A 207 -18.86 -28.93 0.15
N ALA A 208 -19.43 -28.08 -0.71
CA ALA A 208 -18.69 -26.99 -1.33
C ALA A 208 -18.05 -26.02 -0.32
N ASN A 209 -18.62 -25.85 0.89
CA ASN A 209 -17.96 -25.08 1.96
C ASN A 209 -16.65 -25.73 2.42
N ARG A 210 -16.65 -27.07 2.55
CA ARG A 210 -15.47 -27.83 2.94
C ARG A 210 -14.41 -27.75 1.86
N ASP A 211 -14.79 -27.93 0.60
CA ASP A 211 -13.86 -27.92 -0.52
C ASP A 211 -13.23 -26.53 -0.71
N LEU A 212 -14.04 -25.47 -0.60
CA LEU A 212 -13.55 -24.09 -0.56
C LEU A 212 -12.57 -23.85 0.59
N ALA A 213 -12.93 -24.26 1.82
CA ALA A 213 -12.07 -24.12 2.99
C ALA A 213 -10.74 -24.89 2.83
N ASP A 214 -10.78 -26.12 2.34
CA ASP A 214 -9.58 -26.95 2.12
C ASP A 214 -8.67 -26.35 1.05
N LEU A 215 -9.21 -25.93 -0.10
CA LEU A 215 -8.43 -25.33 -1.18
C LEU A 215 -7.75 -24.03 -0.73
N VAL A 216 -8.47 -23.16 -0.01
CA VAL A 216 -7.91 -21.90 0.52
C VAL A 216 -6.85 -22.18 1.58
N GLN A 217 -7.12 -23.07 2.55
CA GLN A 217 -6.15 -23.41 3.59
C GLN A 217 -4.90 -24.08 3.01
N THR A 218 -5.06 -25.01 2.06
CA THR A 218 -3.96 -25.66 1.31
C THR A 218 -3.09 -24.63 0.67
N GLN A 219 -3.69 -23.72 -0.08
CA GLN A 219 -2.92 -22.71 -0.79
C GLN A 219 -2.14 -21.78 0.15
N ILE A 220 -2.77 -21.31 1.23
CA ILE A 220 -2.10 -20.49 2.25
C ILE A 220 -0.92 -21.24 2.85
N VAL A 221 -1.15 -22.46 3.33
CA VAL A 221 -0.12 -23.23 4.03
C VAL A 221 1.05 -23.55 3.10
N ASP A 222 0.80 -23.92 1.85
CA ASP A 222 1.86 -24.27 0.91
C ASP A 222 2.72 -23.05 0.54
N ASP A 223 2.11 -21.90 0.25
CA ASP A 223 2.84 -20.67 -0.05
C ASP A 223 3.62 -20.17 1.17
N VAL A 224 3.00 -20.19 2.36
CA VAL A 224 3.65 -19.74 3.60
C VAL A 224 4.80 -20.67 3.98
N ARG A 225 4.65 -21.99 3.83
CA ARG A 225 5.75 -22.92 4.07
C ARG A 225 6.90 -22.74 3.10
N THR A 226 6.59 -22.44 1.85
CA THR A 226 7.60 -22.25 0.81
C THR A 226 8.39 -20.97 1.03
N LYS A 227 7.71 -19.87 1.40
CA LYS A 227 8.34 -18.54 1.48
C LYS A 227 8.79 -18.12 2.88
N TYR A 228 8.14 -18.60 3.94
CA TYR A 228 8.27 -18.00 5.27
C TYR A 228 8.69 -18.98 6.37
N ASP A 229 8.06 -20.15 6.44
CA ASP A 229 8.25 -21.07 7.56
C ASP A 229 7.84 -22.50 7.22
N LEU A 230 8.80 -23.40 6.96
CA LEU A 230 8.56 -24.80 6.57
C LEU A 230 7.61 -25.56 7.50
N ILE A 231 7.58 -25.19 8.78
CA ILE A 231 6.77 -25.84 9.80
C ILE A 231 5.50 -25.05 10.13
N TRP A 232 5.08 -24.10 9.29
CA TRP A 232 3.82 -23.36 9.49
C TRP A 232 2.68 -24.32 9.79
N ASN A 233 2.00 -24.10 10.90
CA ASN A 233 1.03 -25.04 11.42
C ASN A 233 -0.26 -25.00 10.58
N ARG A 234 -0.61 -26.14 9.99
CA ARG A 234 -1.93 -26.35 9.38
C ARG A 234 -2.87 -26.87 10.45
N ARG A 235 -3.78 -26.02 10.92
CA ARG A 235 -4.80 -26.42 11.90
C ARG A 235 -5.95 -27.14 11.20
N GLN A 236 -6.97 -27.53 11.97
CA GLN A 236 -8.08 -28.33 11.48
C GLN A 236 -8.86 -27.65 10.33
N LEU A 237 -9.49 -28.47 9.51
CA LEU A 237 -10.72 -28.07 8.82
C LEU A 237 -11.88 -28.34 9.78
N LEU A 238 -12.38 -27.30 10.42
CA LEU A 238 -13.36 -27.42 11.48
C LEU A 238 -14.78 -27.26 10.93
N ASP A 239 -15.57 -28.33 10.96
CA ASP A 239 -17.03 -28.24 10.78
C ASP A 239 -17.65 -27.68 12.06
N ALA A 240 -18.02 -26.40 12.03
CA ALA A 240 -18.62 -25.72 13.15
C ALA A 240 -19.65 -24.69 12.71
N ARG A 241 -20.66 -24.48 13.58
CA ARG A 241 -21.83 -23.65 13.27
C ARG A 241 -21.63 -22.16 13.55
N TYR A 242 -20.54 -21.58 13.03
CA TYR A 242 -20.28 -20.14 13.10
C TYR A 242 -21.23 -19.39 12.16
N SER A 243 -21.61 -18.17 12.53
CA SER A 243 -22.61 -17.41 11.77
C SER A 243 -22.18 -17.20 10.32
N GLU A 244 -20.91 -16.85 10.13
CA GLU A 244 -20.29 -16.55 8.85
C GLU A 244 -20.11 -17.78 7.94
N SER A 245 -20.18 -19.00 8.47
CA SER A 245 -20.12 -20.25 7.69
C SER A 245 -21.48 -20.95 7.54
N VAL A 246 -22.44 -20.69 8.43
CA VAL A 246 -23.77 -21.33 8.44
C VAL A 246 -24.81 -20.52 7.69
N ARG A 247 -24.82 -19.20 7.88
CA ARG A 247 -25.88 -18.31 7.38
C ARG A 247 -25.78 -17.99 5.89
N PRO A 248 -24.60 -17.98 5.24
CA PRO A 248 -24.56 -17.80 3.79
C PRO A 248 -25.31 -18.92 3.06
N ASN A 249 -26.11 -18.51 2.08
CA ASN A 249 -26.86 -19.38 1.19
C ASN A 249 -26.08 -19.73 -0.09
N PHE A 250 -24.76 -19.56 -0.08
CA PHE A 250 -23.80 -19.90 -1.15
C PHE A 250 -22.49 -20.35 -0.47
N PRO A 251 -21.55 -20.98 -1.20
CA PRO A 251 -20.27 -21.43 -0.65
C PRO A 251 -19.59 -20.38 0.24
N SER A 252 -19.15 -20.80 1.42
CA SER A 252 -18.62 -19.90 2.43
C SER A 252 -17.58 -20.57 3.32
N LEU A 253 -16.61 -19.78 3.75
CA LEU A 253 -15.62 -20.19 4.75
C LEU A 253 -15.36 -19.04 5.74
N LEU A 254 -15.01 -19.40 6.97
CA LEU A 254 -14.40 -18.48 7.93
C LEU A 254 -12.94 -18.90 8.08
N LEU A 255 -12.04 -17.98 7.78
CA LEU A 255 -10.59 -18.17 7.84
C LEU A 255 -10.07 -17.55 9.12
N GLU A 256 -9.50 -18.36 10.00
CA GLU A 256 -8.67 -17.89 11.11
C GLU A 256 -7.21 -18.00 10.67
N LEU A 257 -6.66 -16.93 10.09
CA LEU A 257 -5.39 -17.00 9.37
C LEU A 257 -4.21 -17.41 10.27
N LEU A 258 -4.15 -16.79 11.44
CA LEU A 258 -3.10 -16.87 12.45
C LEU A 258 -3.67 -16.30 13.76
N SER A 259 -2.90 -16.29 14.85
CA SER A 259 -3.38 -15.69 16.10
C SER A 259 -2.87 -14.27 16.35
N HIS A 260 -3.79 -13.32 16.61
CA HIS A 260 -3.44 -11.95 16.92
C HIS A 260 -2.99 -11.70 18.37
N GLN A 261 -3.07 -12.72 19.24
CA GLN A 261 -2.52 -12.68 20.60
C GLN A 261 -1.13 -13.31 20.69
N ASN A 262 -0.72 -14.07 19.67
CA ASN A 262 0.56 -14.75 19.68
C ASN A 262 1.65 -13.86 19.07
N PHE A 263 2.70 -13.58 19.85
CA PHE A 263 3.81 -12.75 19.41
C PHE A 263 4.47 -13.22 18.10
N LEU A 264 4.72 -14.53 17.96
CA LEU A 264 5.34 -15.08 16.75
C LEU A 264 4.45 -14.90 15.51
N ASP A 265 3.14 -15.12 15.63
CA ASP A 265 2.20 -14.92 14.53
C ASP A 265 2.11 -13.42 14.15
N MET A 266 2.14 -12.52 15.14
CA MET A 266 2.11 -11.07 14.90
C MET A 266 3.35 -10.54 14.16
N LYS A 267 4.51 -11.19 14.29
CA LYS A 267 5.70 -10.87 13.47
C LYS A 267 5.40 -10.98 11.96
N TYR A 268 4.53 -11.91 11.57
CA TYR A 268 4.13 -12.09 10.17
C TYR A 268 3.08 -11.06 9.75
N VAL A 269 1.98 -10.94 10.48
CA VAL A 269 0.84 -10.11 10.02
C VAL A 269 1.14 -8.61 9.97
N LEU A 270 2.08 -8.13 10.80
CA LEU A 270 2.52 -6.73 10.80
C LEU A 270 3.44 -6.40 9.61
N ASP A 271 3.96 -7.40 8.90
CA ASP A 271 4.81 -7.21 7.73
C ASP A 271 3.97 -7.14 6.45
N SER A 272 4.03 -6.00 5.77
CA SER A 272 3.34 -5.76 4.48
C SER A 272 3.70 -6.80 3.41
N ARG A 273 4.92 -7.34 3.42
CA ARG A 273 5.36 -8.35 2.46
C ARG A 273 4.60 -9.66 2.65
N PHE A 274 4.46 -10.12 3.91
CA PHE A 274 3.64 -11.28 4.25
C PHE A 274 2.16 -11.05 3.92
N ARG A 275 1.63 -9.85 4.24
CA ARG A 275 0.23 -9.51 3.91
C ARG A 275 -0.05 -9.61 2.41
N PHE A 276 0.89 -9.17 1.56
CA PHE A 276 0.76 -9.33 0.10
C PHE A 276 0.69 -10.81 -0.30
N ASP A 277 1.66 -11.61 0.12
CA ASP A 277 1.77 -13.01 -0.29
C ASP A 277 0.61 -13.86 0.24
N VAL A 278 0.18 -13.66 1.48
CA VAL A 278 -0.93 -14.40 2.06
C VAL A 278 -2.28 -14.01 1.43
N SER A 279 -2.46 -12.73 1.09
CA SER A 279 -3.65 -12.28 0.35
C SER A 279 -3.69 -12.88 -1.05
N ARG A 280 -2.53 -12.97 -1.71
CA ARG A 280 -2.40 -13.67 -2.99
C ARG A 280 -2.71 -15.16 -2.84
N ALA A 281 -2.22 -15.83 -1.81
CA ALA A 281 -2.52 -17.24 -1.54
C ALA A 281 -4.03 -17.50 -1.35
N ILE A 282 -4.72 -16.63 -0.61
CA ILE A 282 -6.17 -16.67 -0.44
C ILE A 282 -6.88 -16.54 -1.79
N TYR A 283 -6.52 -15.52 -2.58
CA TYR A 283 -7.05 -15.32 -3.93
C TYR A 283 -6.88 -16.57 -4.80
N LYS A 284 -5.69 -17.17 -4.81
CA LYS A 284 -5.38 -18.37 -5.59
C LYS A 284 -6.21 -19.57 -5.15
N GLY A 285 -6.46 -19.72 -3.84
CA GLY A 285 -7.36 -20.74 -3.31
C GLY A 285 -8.81 -20.58 -3.79
N MET A 286 -9.33 -19.35 -3.73
CA MET A 286 -10.68 -19.03 -4.24
C MET A 286 -10.79 -19.25 -5.75
N LEU A 287 -9.78 -18.82 -6.52
CA LEU A 287 -9.72 -19.01 -7.96
C LEU A 287 -9.79 -20.49 -8.35
N ARG A 288 -9.01 -21.36 -7.67
CA ARG A 288 -9.04 -22.80 -7.91
C ARG A 288 -10.39 -23.42 -7.55
N PHE A 289 -11.03 -22.96 -6.47
CA PHE A 289 -12.38 -23.39 -6.14
C PHE A 289 -13.37 -23.05 -7.26
N LEU A 290 -13.40 -21.79 -7.72
CA LEU A 290 -14.29 -21.35 -8.79
C LEU A 290 -14.02 -22.09 -10.10
N SER A 291 -12.76 -22.31 -10.45
CA SER A 291 -12.34 -23.09 -11.61
C SER A 291 -12.93 -24.51 -11.60
N VAL A 292 -12.85 -25.19 -10.46
CA VAL A 292 -13.44 -26.53 -10.29
C VAL A 292 -14.97 -26.47 -10.33
N GLN A 293 -15.60 -25.51 -9.66
CA GLN A 293 -17.06 -25.37 -9.63
C GLN A 293 -17.66 -25.13 -11.03
N HIS A 294 -16.99 -24.33 -11.86
CA HIS A 294 -17.46 -23.99 -13.19
C HIS A 294 -16.88 -24.87 -14.31
N ASN A 295 -15.97 -25.79 -13.98
CA ASN A 295 -15.25 -26.62 -14.93
C ASN A 295 -14.58 -25.79 -16.04
N VAL A 296 -13.82 -24.77 -15.61
CA VAL A 296 -13.05 -23.86 -16.48
C VAL A 296 -11.60 -23.82 -16.02
N ASP A 297 -10.66 -23.72 -16.95
CA ASP A 297 -9.26 -23.51 -16.62
C ASP A 297 -9.05 -22.14 -15.94
N PHE A 298 -8.04 -22.03 -15.09
CA PHE A 298 -7.69 -20.77 -14.43
C PHE A 298 -6.31 -20.26 -14.85
N ILE A 299 -6.17 -18.93 -14.83
CA ILE A 299 -4.92 -18.22 -15.00
C ILE A 299 -4.76 -17.29 -13.81
N VAL A 300 -3.58 -17.28 -13.20
CA VAL A 300 -3.29 -16.41 -12.06
C VAL A 300 -2.89 -15.02 -12.56
N GLN A 301 -3.39 -13.94 -11.97
CA GLN A 301 -2.95 -12.58 -12.31
C GLN A 301 -1.42 -12.39 -12.13
N PRO A 302 -0.75 -11.55 -12.93
CA PRO A 302 0.69 -11.35 -12.85
C PRO A 302 1.18 -10.66 -11.58
N LEU A 303 2.50 -10.71 -11.34
CA LEU A 303 3.20 -9.86 -10.38
C LEU A 303 3.50 -8.47 -10.99
N PRO A 304 3.70 -7.42 -10.17
CA PRO A 304 4.10 -6.10 -10.65
C PRO A 304 5.36 -6.14 -11.52
N VAL A 305 5.50 -5.18 -12.44
CA VAL A 305 6.73 -5.06 -13.23
C VAL A 305 7.88 -4.54 -12.36
N THR A 306 9.11 -4.88 -12.73
CA THR A 306 10.33 -4.43 -12.04
C THR A 306 11.26 -3.69 -13.00
N HIS A 307 12.37 -3.14 -12.49
CA HIS A 307 13.37 -2.44 -13.30
C HIS A 307 12.75 -1.33 -14.15
N PHE A 308 11.84 -0.56 -13.56
CA PHE A 308 11.17 0.50 -14.28
C PHE A 308 12.13 1.69 -14.42
N PHE A 309 12.24 2.25 -15.62
CA PHE A 309 13.01 3.48 -15.83
C PHE A 309 12.48 4.34 -16.97
N THR A 310 12.83 5.62 -16.91
CA THR A 310 12.48 6.63 -17.90
C THR A 310 13.72 7.27 -18.52
N GLU A 311 13.66 7.55 -19.82
CA GLU A 311 14.71 8.30 -20.51
C GLU A 311 14.13 9.19 -21.62
N PHE A 312 14.92 10.13 -22.13
CA PHE A 312 14.56 10.91 -23.31
C PHE A 312 15.13 10.28 -24.58
N ASP A 313 14.30 10.18 -25.63
CA ASP A 313 14.79 9.87 -26.97
C ASP A 313 15.52 11.07 -27.60
N LYS A 314 16.05 10.90 -28.83
CA LYS A 314 16.75 11.99 -29.55
C LYS A 314 15.85 13.17 -29.92
N LYS A 315 14.54 12.96 -30.07
CA LYS A 315 13.52 14.00 -30.31
C LYS A 315 13.06 14.64 -28.98
N GLY A 316 13.42 14.00 -27.87
CA GLY A 316 13.08 14.25 -26.48
C GLY A 316 11.61 13.94 -26.16
N ASN A 317 11.07 12.90 -26.78
CA ASN A 317 9.96 12.14 -26.24
C ASN A 317 10.43 11.33 -25.04
N VAL A 318 9.50 10.94 -24.17
CA VAL A 318 9.77 10.04 -23.05
C VAL A 318 9.73 8.60 -23.56
N ILE A 319 10.76 7.83 -23.22
CA ILE A 319 10.77 6.37 -23.32
C ILE A 319 10.63 5.82 -21.91
N LEU A 320 9.68 4.90 -21.74
CA LEU A 320 9.47 4.08 -20.56
C LEU A 320 9.92 2.64 -20.88
N LYS A 321 10.62 1.98 -19.96
CA LYS A 321 11.03 0.58 -20.09
C LYS A 321 10.92 -0.13 -18.73
N TRP A 322 10.56 -1.41 -18.74
CA TRP A 322 10.40 -2.24 -17.55
C TRP A 322 10.71 -3.71 -17.87
N GLN A 323 10.66 -4.58 -16.86
CA GLN A 323 10.77 -6.03 -17.01
C GLN A 323 9.54 -6.73 -16.39
N PRO A 324 9.03 -7.81 -17.01
CA PRO A 324 8.07 -8.70 -16.36
C PRO A 324 8.70 -9.40 -15.16
N GLN A 325 7.88 -9.67 -14.14
CA GLN A 325 8.29 -10.47 -12.99
C GLN A 325 7.68 -11.88 -13.07
N SER A 326 8.54 -12.90 -13.01
CA SER A 326 8.10 -14.29 -12.93
C SER A 326 7.62 -14.62 -11.52
N ASP A 327 6.55 -15.39 -11.40
CA ASP A 327 6.09 -16.00 -10.14
C ASP A 327 6.50 -17.49 -10.14
N PRO A 328 7.53 -17.90 -9.36
CA PRO A 328 7.96 -19.29 -9.32
C PRO A 328 6.89 -20.26 -8.80
N LEU A 329 5.91 -19.76 -8.03
CA LEU A 329 4.82 -20.58 -7.48
C LEU A 329 3.65 -20.70 -8.46
N GLU A 330 3.54 -19.81 -9.45
CA GLU A 330 2.41 -19.76 -10.39
C GLU A 330 2.88 -19.47 -11.82
N PRO A 331 3.32 -20.49 -12.59
CA PRO A 331 3.81 -20.30 -13.95
C PRO A 331 2.80 -19.69 -14.93
N THR A 332 1.50 -19.77 -14.65
CA THR A 332 0.45 -19.14 -15.48
C THR A 332 0.38 -17.62 -15.28
N ALA A 333 1.07 -17.07 -14.28
CA ALA A 333 1.06 -15.64 -13.96
C ALA A 333 1.92 -14.77 -14.89
N LEU A 334 2.43 -15.30 -15.99
CA LEU A 334 3.18 -14.51 -16.95
C LEU A 334 2.25 -13.48 -17.64
N PRO A 335 2.70 -12.22 -17.80
CA PRO A 335 1.93 -11.21 -18.52
C PRO A 335 1.97 -11.44 -20.04
N ASN A 336 0.88 -11.05 -20.70
CA ASN A 336 0.79 -10.97 -22.17
C ASN A 336 0.69 -9.52 -22.68
N LYS A 337 0.42 -8.55 -21.80
CA LYS A 337 0.40 -7.11 -22.10
C LYS A 337 0.58 -6.29 -20.82
N TYR A 338 0.61 -4.97 -20.96
CA TYR A 338 0.75 -4.01 -19.88
C TYR A 338 -0.24 -2.86 -20.03
N ILE A 339 -0.50 -2.14 -18.93
CA ILE A 339 -1.24 -0.88 -18.95
C ILE A 339 -0.34 0.22 -18.36
N VAL A 340 -0.13 1.28 -19.14
CA VAL A 340 0.66 2.45 -18.74
C VAL A 340 -0.27 3.57 -18.33
N TYR A 341 -0.28 3.90 -17.04
CA TYR A 341 -1.05 5.00 -16.48
C TYR A 341 -0.23 6.28 -16.47
N THR A 342 -0.84 7.40 -16.87
CA THR A 342 -0.19 8.72 -16.87
C THR A 342 -0.87 9.67 -15.88
N ARG A 343 -0.08 10.38 -15.08
CA ARG A 343 -0.50 11.55 -14.30
C ARG A 343 0.28 12.78 -14.77
N ILE A 344 -0.40 13.92 -14.88
CA ILE A 344 0.23 15.20 -15.22
C ILE A 344 0.22 16.13 -14.01
N ASN A 345 1.39 16.65 -13.65
CA ASN A 345 1.65 17.44 -12.45
C ASN A 345 1.04 16.74 -11.20
N GLY A 346 0.36 17.49 -10.33
CA GLY A 346 -0.26 16.98 -9.11
C GLY A 346 -1.64 16.37 -9.30
N GLY A 347 -2.08 16.13 -10.54
CA GLY A 347 -3.42 15.59 -10.86
C GLY A 347 -3.61 14.12 -10.45
N GLY A 348 -4.64 13.50 -11.01
CA GLY A 348 -4.91 12.06 -10.89
C GLY A 348 -4.28 11.28 -12.06
N PHE A 349 -4.23 9.95 -11.94
CA PHE A 349 -3.90 9.09 -13.08
C PHE A 349 -5.10 9.01 -14.05
N ASP A 350 -4.81 8.88 -15.34
CA ASP A 350 -5.78 8.55 -16.38
C ASP A 350 -6.24 7.07 -16.30
N ASN A 351 -7.02 6.61 -17.29
CA ASN A 351 -7.51 5.22 -17.36
C ASN A 351 -6.46 4.24 -17.95
N GLY A 352 -5.23 4.71 -18.17
CA GLY A 352 -4.16 3.91 -18.76
C GLY A 352 -4.26 3.69 -20.27
N ILE A 353 -3.15 3.28 -20.87
CA ILE A 353 -3.03 2.87 -22.27
C ILE A 353 -2.46 1.46 -22.29
N SER A 354 -3.16 0.53 -22.96
CA SER A 354 -2.68 -0.84 -23.12
C SER A 354 -1.55 -0.91 -24.15
N VAL A 355 -0.50 -1.66 -23.84
CA VAL A 355 0.67 -1.89 -24.69
C VAL A 355 1.10 -3.35 -24.61
N GLU A 356 1.59 -3.92 -25.70
CA GLU A 356 2.04 -5.32 -25.75
C GLU A 356 3.52 -5.49 -25.37
N GLU A 357 4.32 -4.44 -25.58
CA GLU A 357 5.77 -4.45 -25.38
C GLU A 357 6.18 -3.99 -23.98
N ASN A 358 7.38 -4.37 -23.56
CA ASN A 358 8.01 -3.93 -22.30
C ASN A 358 8.55 -2.48 -22.37
N SER A 359 8.02 -1.69 -23.30
CA SER A 359 8.43 -0.30 -23.50
C SER A 359 7.29 0.52 -24.07
N PHE A 360 7.30 1.82 -23.76
CA PHE A 360 6.31 2.76 -24.26
C PHE A 360 6.94 4.11 -24.54
N VAL A 361 6.57 4.75 -25.65
CA VAL A 361 7.04 6.08 -26.02
C VAL A 361 5.89 7.07 -25.97
N LYS A 362 6.07 8.18 -25.26
CA LYS A 362 5.07 9.23 -25.11
C LYS A 362 5.65 10.60 -25.40
N GLU A 363 4.95 11.38 -26.21
CA GLU A 363 5.21 12.81 -26.33
C GLU A 363 4.76 13.53 -25.05
N ILE A 364 5.55 14.50 -24.59
CA ILE A 364 5.25 15.28 -23.40
C ILE A 364 5.35 16.78 -23.66
N GLU A 365 4.49 17.53 -22.97
CA GLU A 365 4.59 18.98 -22.92
C GLU A 365 5.76 19.42 -22.03
N LYS A 366 6.60 20.33 -22.55
CA LYS A 366 7.70 20.90 -21.78
C LYS A 366 7.18 21.70 -20.58
N GLY A 367 7.94 21.67 -19.49
CA GLY A 367 7.59 22.37 -18.25
C GLY A 367 6.44 21.74 -17.46
N LYS A 368 5.90 20.58 -17.86
CA LYS A 368 4.98 19.78 -17.05
C LYS A 368 5.71 18.53 -16.54
N ILE A 369 5.39 18.13 -15.31
CA ILE A 369 5.86 16.86 -14.77
C ILE A 369 4.88 15.78 -15.23
N TYR A 370 5.39 14.72 -15.82
CA TYR A 370 4.62 13.52 -16.12
C TYR A 370 5.06 12.43 -15.14
N SER A 371 4.10 11.75 -14.53
CA SER A 371 4.35 10.59 -13.67
C SER A 371 3.69 9.36 -14.28
N PHE A 372 4.33 8.21 -14.17
CA PHE A 372 3.90 6.96 -14.78
C PHE A 372 3.93 5.83 -13.75
N LYS A 373 2.97 4.92 -13.87
CA LYS A 373 3.03 3.59 -13.27
C LYS A 373 2.58 2.57 -14.30
N VAL A 374 3.07 1.35 -14.18
CA VAL A 374 2.78 0.26 -15.12
C VAL A 374 2.22 -0.93 -14.35
N THR A 375 1.19 -1.55 -14.91
CA THR A 375 0.68 -2.84 -14.44
C THR A 375 0.87 -3.90 -15.52
N ALA A 376 1.12 -5.12 -15.07
CA ALA A 376 1.20 -6.30 -15.90
C ALA A 376 -0.19 -6.96 -16.00
N VAL A 377 -0.56 -7.44 -17.19
CA VAL A 377 -1.89 -8.02 -17.43
C VAL A 377 -1.77 -9.35 -18.16
N ASN A 378 -2.59 -10.30 -17.75
CA ASN A 378 -2.92 -11.50 -18.50
C ASN A 378 -4.43 -11.79 -18.38
N ASP A 379 -4.87 -12.94 -18.87
CA ASP A 379 -6.29 -13.31 -18.84
C ASP A 379 -6.81 -13.59 -17.42
N GLY A 380 -5.93 -13.76 -16.44
CA GLY A 380 -6.24 -13.89 -15.02
C GLY A 380 -6.44 -12.56 -14.29
N GLY A 381 -6.06 -11.43 -14.90
CA GLY A 381 -6.27 -10.09 -14.34
C GLY A 381 -5.08 -9.16 -14.47
N GLU A 382 -5.14 -8.07 -13.70
CA GLU A 382 -4.15 -6.99 -13.65
C GLU A 382 -3.35 -7.04 -12.33
N SER A 383 -2.03 -6.87 -12.41
CA SER A 383 -1.16 -6.84 -11.24
C SER A 383 -1.37 -5.59 -10.38
N LEU A 384 -0.82 -5.58 -9.17
CA LEU A 384 -0.54 -4.31 -8.49
C LEU A 384 0.42 -3.44 -9.35
N PRO A 385 0.38 -2.11 -9.22
CA PRO A 385 1.23 -1.24 -10.02
C PRO A 385 2.70 -1.30 -9.60
N SER A 386 3.59 -0.97 -10.52
CA SER A 386 4.98 -0.58 -10.22
C SER A 386 5.04 0.63 -9.28
N GLU A 387 6.25 0.97 -8.83
CA GLU A 387 6.56 2.31 -8.33
C GLU A 387 6.18 3.40 -9.36
N ILE A 388 6.09 4.64 -8.89
CA ILE A 388 5.73 5.79 -9.73
C ILE A 388 6.99 6.59 -10.07
N LEU A 389 7.35 6.56 -11.35
CA LEU A 389 8.45 7.35 -11.89
C LEU A 389 7.96 8.65 -12.49
N SER A 390 8.74 9.72 -12.33
CA SER A 390 8.42 11.07 -12.80
C SER A 390 9.50 11.64 -13.70
N ILE A 391 9.08 12.46 -14.66
CA ILE A 391 9.95 13.04 -15.68
C ILE A 391 9.46 14.44 -16.06
N CYS A 392 10.39 15.35 -16.36
CA CYS A 392 10.08 16.70 -16.83
C CYS A 392 11.15 17.17 -17.81
N ARG A 393 10.72 17.75 -18.94
CA ARG A 393 11.61 18.38 -19.90
C ARG A 393 11.46 19.90 -19.85
N MET A 394 12.56 20.60 -19.59
CA MET A 394 12.64 22.06 -19.63
C MET A 394 13.10 22.56 -21.01
N GLU A 395 12.88 23.84 -21.30
CA GLU A 395 13.19 24.44 -22.61
C GLU A 395 14.65 24.90 -22.76
N ASN A 396 15.40 24.98 -21.67
CA ASN A 396 16.71 25.65 -21.62
C ASN A 396 17.91 24.76 -22.06
N GLY A 397 17.67 23.54 -22.51
CA GLY A 397 18.71 22.64 -23.04
C GLY A 397 19.73 22.15 -22.00
N LYS A 398 19.52 22.42 -20.69
CA LYS A 398 20.40 21.89 -19.64
C LYS A 398 20.32 20.35 -19.60
N SER A 399 21.45 19.72 -19.26
CA SER A 399 21.50 18.27 -19.03
C SER A 399 20.46 17.88 -17.98
N PRO A 400 19.65 16.83 -18.20
CA PRO A 400 18.73 16.36 -17.19
C PRO A 400 19.49 15.85 -15.95
N ILE A 401 18.82 15.94 -14.80
CA ILE A 401 19.20 15.28 -13.55
C ILE A 401 18.55 13.89 -13.52
N MET A 402 19.29 12.87 -13.09
CA MET A 402 18.76 11.53 -12.86
C MET A 402 18.26 11.44 -11.42
N ILE A 403 17.00 11.12 -11.22
CA ILE A 403 16.47 10.74 -9.91
C ILE A 403 16.48 9.20 -9.85
N VAL A 404 17.14 8.64 -8.84
CA VAL A 404 17.08 7.21 -8.54
C VAL A 404 16.16 7.06 -7.34
N ASN A 405 15.03 6.37 -7.53
CA ASN A 405 14.19 5.95 -6.42
C ASN A 405 14.79 4.66 -5.86
N GLY A 406 15.36 4.72 -4.67
CA GLY A 406 15.78 3.54 -3.92
C GLY A 406 15.06 3.46 -2.58
N PHE A 407 13.87 4.04 -2.47
CA PHE A 407 13.02 3.90 -1.30
C PHE A 407 11.84 2.99 -1.65
N ASP A 408 12.04 1.70 -1.39
CA ASP A 408 11.11 0.62 -1.66
C ASP A 408 10.70 -0.11 -0.38
N ARG A 409 11.37 0.22 0.74
CA ARG A 409 11.13 -0.39 2.05
C ARG A 409 9.67 -0.27 2.46
N ILE A 410 9.10 -1.44 2.71
CA ILE A 410 7.91 -1.67 3.50
C ILE A 410 8.29 -2.70 4.57
N ALA A 411 8.03 -2.40 5.84
CA ALA A 411 8.58 -3.19 6.94
C ALA A 411 7.66 -3.17 8.16
N PRO A 412 7.65 -4.24 8.97
CA PRO A 412 7.05 -4.20 10.31
C PRO A 412 7.89 -3.34 11.25
N PRO A 413 7.36 -2.95 12.42
CA PRO A 413 8.17 -2.33 13.47
C PRO A 413 9.30 -3.24 13.96
N ALA A 414 10.33 -2.65 14.56
CA ALA A 414 11.40 -3.40 15.21
C ALA A 414 10.86 -4.37 16.24
N ILE A 415 11.52 -5.52 16.35
CA ILE A 415 11.13 -6.61 17.23
C ILE A 415 12.17 -6.74 18.33
N VAL A 416 11.70 -6.81 19.58
CA VAL A 416 12.51 -7.13 20.75
C VAL A 416 12.05 -8.47 21.31
N GLU A 417 13.00 -9.36 21.58
CA GLU A 417 12.72 -10.72 22.03
C GLU A 417 13.78 -11.14 23.06
N ASP A 418 13.53 -10.80 24.32
CA ASP A 418 14.30 -11.22 25.50
C ASP A 418 13.38 -11.90 26.53
N THR A 419 13.95 -12.61 27.50
CA THR A 419 13.27 -13.41 28.53
C THR A 419 12.15 -12.65 29.26
N SER A 420 12.31 -11.34 29.51
CA SER A 420 11.34 -10.50 30.22
C SER A 420 10.83 -9.31 29.41
N PHE A 421 11.26 -9.16 28.16
CA PHE A 421 10.95 -7.99 27.32
C PHE A 421 10.75 -8.44 25.87
N ILE A 422 9.49 -8.73 25.52
CA ILE A 422 9.09 -9.25 24.21
C ILE A 422 8.03 -8.33 23.61
N GLY A 423 8.20 -7.91 22.35
CA GLY A 423 7.20 -7.10 21.68
C GLY A 423 7.71 -6.33 20.47
N PHE A 424 6.91 -5.34 20.07
CA PHE A 424 7.18 -4.46 18.94
C PHE A 424 7.63 -3.10 19.45
N ALA A 425 8.87 -2.75 19.13
CA ALA A 425 9.58 -1.59 19.65
C ALA A 425 9.62 -0.46 18.60
N ASN A 426 8.48 0.16 18.34
CA ASN A 426 8.35 1.27 17.38
C ASN A 426 9.24 2.49 17.71
N PHE A 427 9.77 2.55 18.93
CA PHE A 427 10.71 3.58 19.35
C PHE A 427 12.16 3.33 18.85
N ILE A 428 12.46 2.14 18.33
CA ILE A 428 13.72 1.79 17.64
C ILE A 428 13.54 1.97 16.12
N ASP A 429 12.46 1.42 15.58
CA ASP A 429 12.07 1.49 14.16
C ASP A 429 10.56 1.22 14.13
N ALA A 430 9.78 2.17 13.63
CA ALA A 430 8.34 2.05 13.53
C ALA A 430 7.91 1.15 12.36
N GLY A 431 8.85 0.81 11.47
CA GLY A 431 8.56 0.17 10.20
C GLY A 431 7.92 1.15 9.21
N VAL A 432 7.64 0.65 8.01
CA VAL A 432 7.08 1.45 6.92
C VAL A 432 5.87 0.74 6.34
N PRO A 433 4.66 1.31 6.46
CA PRO A 433 3.48 0.77 5.79
C PRO A 433 3.59 0.79 4.25
N ASP A 434 2.97 -0.17 3.56
CA ASP A 434 2.68 -0.05 2.12
C ASP A 434 1.59 1.01 1.92
N LYS A 435 1.99 2.19 1.42
CA LYS A 435 1.18 3.41 1.23
C LYS A 435 0.63 4.02 2.49
N TYR A 436 -0.16 3.27 3.25
CA TYR A 436 -0.72 3.69 4.53
C TYR A 436 -1.13 2.48 5.36
N ASP A 437 -1.28 2.67 6.66
CA ASP A 437 -1.88 1.70 7.58
C ASP A 437 -3.08 2.31 8.31
N ILE A 438 -4.02 1.43 8.68
CA ILE A 438 -5.19 1.74 9.52
C ILE A 438 -5.29 0.80 10.73
N ASN A 439 -4.31 -0.10 10.90
CA ASN A 439 -4.34 -1.15 11.91
C ASN A 439 -3.53 -0.81 13.17
N PHE A 440 -2.69 0.24 13.14
CA PHE A 440 -1.93 0.67 14.30
C PHE A 440 -2.83 1.38 15.32
N THR A 441 -2.94 0.81 16.53
CA THR A 441 -3.75 1.38 17.61
C THR A 441 -2.97 2.36 18.49
N GLY A 442 -1.66 2.15 18.63
CA GLY A 442 -0.75 2.94 19.47
C GLY A 442 0.46 2.12 19.91
N THR A 443 1.39 2.77 20.61
CA THR A 443 2.64 2.11 21.04
C THR A 443 2.37 1.04 22.10
N GLN A 444 3.02 -0.12 21.99
CA GLN A 444 3.00 -1.17 23.01
C GLN A 444 3.58 -0.65 24.33
N TYR A 445 2.90 -0.91 25.45
CA TYR A 445 3.39 -0.56 26.79
C TYR A 445 3.62 -1.79 27.68
N ASP A 446 2.98 -2.93 27.40
CA ASP A 446 3.22 -4.18 28.14
C ASP A 446 4.09 -5.16 27.34
N PHE A 447 5.39 -5.17 27.66
CA PHE A 447 6.40 -6.05 27.06
C PHE A 447 6.67 -7.31 27.89
N ASN A 448 6.02 -7.49 29.05
CA ASN A 448 6.27 -8.64 29.90
C ASN A 448 5.53 -9.86 29.32
N PRO A 449 6.24 -10.90 28.85
CA PRO A 449 5.60 -12.07 28.25
C PRO A 449 4.78 -12.91 29.26
N ASN A 450 4.90 -12.64 30.56
CA ASN A 450 4.11 -13.33 31.58
C ASN A 450 2.85 -12.55 32.00
N SER A 451 2.64 -11.34 31.48
CA SER A 451 1.42 -10.58 31.71
C SER A 451 0.22 -11.32 31.10
N SER A 452 -0.69 -11.77 31.96
CA SER A 452 -1.88 -12.53 31.54
C SER A 452 -2.98 -11.60 31.07
N TYR A 453 -3.78 -12.07 30.10
CA TYR A 453 -5.06 -11.45 29.79
C TYR A 453 -6.01 -11.58 30.97
N VAL A 454 -6.60 -10.46 31.41
CA VAL A 454 -7.63 -10.42 32.47
C VAL A 454 -8.98 -9.98 31.90
N SER A 455 -8.97 -8.94 31.06
CA SER A 455 -10.14 -8.39 30.37
C SER A 455 -9.71 -7.59 29.15
N ASN A 456 -10.67 -7.11 28.35
CA ASN A 456 -10.38 -6.19 27.25
C ASN A 456 -9.69 -4.89 27.73
N ASP A 457 -9.96 -4.47 28.97
CA ASP A 457 -9.33 -3.29 29.58
C ASP A 457 -7.94 -3.60 30.19
N ALA A 458 -7.61 -4.89 30.34
CA ALA A 458 -6.34 -5.38 30.85
C ALA A 458 -5.87 -6.59 30.01
N PRO A 459 -5.44 -6.37 28.75
CA PRO A 459 -5.23 -7.46 27.80
C PRO A 459 -3.94 -8.25 28.01
N GLY A 460 -3.02 -7.77 28.87
CA GLY A 460 -1.76 -8.45 29.19
C GLY A 460 -0.65 -8.18 28.17
N HIS A 461 0.21 -9.18 27.91
CA HIS A 461 1.33 -9.06 26.97
C HIS A 461 0.88 -8.55 25.60
N GLY A 462 1.53 -7.50 25.09
CA GLY A 462 1.17 -6.86 23.82
C GLY A 462 0.18 -5.71 23.96
N ALA A 463 -0.29 -5.41 25.18
CA ALA A 463 -1.15 -4.26 25.42
C ALA A 463 -0.50 -2.98 24.89
N SER A 464 -1.29 -2.22 24.13
CA SER A 464 -0.87 -1.04 23.40
C SER A 464 -1.80 0.12 23.67
N HIS A 465 -1.30 1.34 23.48
CA HIS A 465 -2.16 2.52 23.51
C HIS A 465 -3.20 2.48 22.38
N ALA A 466 -4.23 3.31 22.52
CA ALA A 466 -5.36 3.43 21.60
C ALA A 466 -5.46 4.82 20.94
N ASP A 467 -4.40 5.63 21.05
CA ASP A 467 -4.36 7.02 20.58
C ASP A 467 -4.25 7.16 19.05
N TYR A 468 -4.03 6.05 18.34
CA TYR A 468 -4.07 5.94 16.89
C TYR A 468 -5.23 5.11 16.35
N GLU A 469 -6.11 4.57 17.20
CA GLU A 469 -7.35 3.98 16.74
C GLU A 469 -8.08 4.94 15.79
N THR A 470 -8.57 4.42 14.66
CA THR A 470 -9.30 5.17 13.61
C THR A 470 -8.49 6.18 12.80
N LYS A 471 -7.18 6.34 13.07
CA LYS A 471 -6.30 7.23 12.29
C LYS A 471 -5.71 6.48 11.09
N ILE A 472 -5.37 7.25 10.06
CA ILE A 472 -4.60 6.79 8.90
C ILE A 472 -3.15 7.20 9.14
N ILE A 473 -2.23 6.26 8.92
CA ILE A 473 -0.79 6.49 9.05
C ILE A 473 -0.17 6.30 7.69
N ALA A 474 0.48 7.34 7.18
CA ALA A 474 1.17 7.30 5.90
C ALA A 474 2.42 6.42 5.97
N GLY A 475 2.68 5.70 4.89
CA GLY A 475 3.88 4.90 4.67
C GLY A 475 4.54 5.25 3.34
N ASN A 476 5.15 4.24 2.70
CA ASN A 476 5.80 4.43 1.42
C ASN A 476 4.77 4.53 0.29
N THR A 477 4.67 5.70 -0.33
CA THR A 477 3.73 5.94 -1.45
C THR A 477 4.28 5.54 -2.81
N PHE A 478 5.58 5.23 -2.89
CA PHE A 478 6.34 4.95 -4.11
C PHE A 478 6.29 6.09 -5.15
N ASP A 479 6.07 7.34 -4.72
CA ASP A 479 5.84 8.50 -5.58
C ASP A 479 6.75 9.70 -5.24
N PHE A 480 7.83 9.45 -4.50
CA PHE A 480 8.77 10.49 -4.08
C PHE A 480 9.60 11.11 -5.23
N PRO A 481 9.83 10.45 -6.39
CA PRO A 481 10.39 11.11 -7.57
C PRO A 481 9.59 12.34 -8.02
N TYR A 482 8.27 12.37 -7.80
CA TYR A 482 7.47 13.55 -8.07
C TYR A 482 7.84 14.72 -7.15
N ILE A 483 8.03 14.48 -5.84
CA ILE A 483 8.35 15.51 -4.85
C ILE A 483 9.74 16.11 -5.09
N HIS A 484 10.75 15.27 -5.35
CA HIS A 484 12.10 15.70 -5.73
C HIS A 484 12.08 16.45 -7.06
N GLY A 485 11.41 15.86 -8.06
CA GLY A 485 11.24 16.42 -9.40
C GLY A 485 10.60 17.80 -9.42
N GLN A 486 9.63 18.09 -8.55
CA GLN A 486 9.08 19.44 -8.38
C GLN A 486 10.17 20.46 -8.04
N SER A 487 11.05 20.13 -7.09
CA SER A 487 12.12 21.01 -6.62
C SER A 487 13.22 21.19 -7.68
N ILE A 488 13.52 20.13 -8.44
CA ILE A 488 14.45 20.16 -9.57
C ILE A 488 13.91 21.03 -10.72
N LYS A 489 12.65 20.83 -11.09
CA LYS A 489 11.95 21.65 -12.09
C LYS A 489 11.95 23.13 -11.71
N ASN A 490 11.65 23.44 -10.45
CA ASN A 490 11.63 24.82 -9.94
C ASN A 490 13.04 25.45 -9.91
N SER A 491 14.08 24.64 -9.92
CA SER A 491 15.48 25.08 -10.11
C SER A 491 15.86 25.26 -11.59
N GLY A 492 14.92 24.99 -12.50
CA GLY A 492 15.09 25.16 -13.94
C GLY A 492 15.77 23.98 -14.63
N TYR A 493 15.69 22.76 -14.10
CA TYR A 493 16.32 21.58 -14.72
C TYR A 493 15.27 20.59 -15.23
N SER A 494 15.58 19.98 -16.36
CA SER A 494 14.93 18.73 -16.76
C SER A 494 15.34 17.63 -15.78
N PHE A 495 14.50 16.62 -15.61
CA PHE A 495 14.87 15.41 -14.88
C PHE A 495 14.18 14.20 -15.47
N VAL A 496 14.76 13.03 -15.24
CA VAL A 496 14.17 11.71 -15.48
C VAL A 496 14.30 10.91 -14.19
N SER A 497 13.53 9.83 -14.03
CA SER A 497 13.71 8.93 -12.89
C SER A 497 13.77 7.45 -13.28
N CYS A 498 14.37 6.65 -12.42
CA CYS A 498 14.46 5.20 -12.52
C CYS A 498 14.42 4.53 -11.14
N SER A 499 14.11 3.23 -11.14
CA SER A 499 14.35 2.34 -10.01
C SER A 499 15.84 2.18 -9.74
N ASP A 500 16.20 1.83 -8.51
CA ASP A 500 17.58 1.50 -8.14
C ASP A 500 18.03 0.17 -8.78
N GLU A 501 17.15 -0.83 -8.96
CA GLU A 501 17.51 -2.10 -9.61
C GLU A 501 17.90 -1.89 -11.08
N SER A 502 17.23 -0.95 -11.75
CA SER A 502 17.60 -0.53 -13.11
C SER A 502 19.02 0.04 -13.18
N VAL A 503 19.47 0.69 -12.11
CA VAL A 503 20.85 1.18 -11.98
C VAL A 503 21.80 0.04 -11.64
N MET A 504 21.47 -0.78 -10.64
CA MET A 504 22.30 -1.89 -10.18
C MET A 504 22.63 -2.87 -11.31
N GLU A 505 21.64 -3.20 -12.16
CA GLU A 505 21.83 -4.07 -13.32
C GLU A 505 22.35 -3.35 -14.58
N GLY A 506 22.68 -2.06 -14.49
CA GLY A 506 23.24 -1.29 -15.60
C GLY A 506 22.30 -1.10 -16.80
N LYS A 507 20.98 -1.12 -16.59
CA LYS A 507 19.97 -0.86 -17.63
C LYS A 507 19.94 0.61 -18.02
N VAL A 508 20.31 1.49 -17.08
CA VAL A 508 20.36 2.95 -17.27
C VAL A 508 21.78 3.40 -17.59
N ASP A 509 21.95 4.12 -18.71
CA ASP A 509 23.25 4.72 -19.07
C ASP A 509 23.50 6.01 -18.26
N LEU A 510 24.10 5.85 -17.08
CA LEU A 510 24.40 6.97 -16.18
C LEU A 510 25.36 8.01 -16.78
N LYS A 511 26.13 7.68 -17.83
CA LYS A 511 27.10 8.60 -18.45
C LYS A 511 26.42 9.84 -19.05
N LYS A 512 25.14 9.73 -19.40
CA LYS A 512 24.31 10.81 -19.96
C LYS A 512 24.05 11.94 -18.96
N TYR A 513 24.20 11.70 -17.66
CA TYR A 513 23.80 12.65 -16.62
C TYR A 513 25.01 13.31 -15.96
N LYS A 514 24.80 14.52 -15.42
CA LYS A 514 25.81 15.25 -14.63
C LYS A 514 25.62 15.07 -13.13
N MET A 515 24.39 14.83 -12.71
CA MET A 515 24.00 14.69 -11.32
C MET A 515 23.02 13.53 -11.16
N ILE A 516 23.19 12.79 -10.07
CA ILE A 516 22.21 11.84 -9.52
C ILE A 516 21.63 12.43 -8.24
N ASP A 517 20.31 12.34 -8.09
CA ASP A 517 19.53 12.55 -6.87
C ASP A 517 19.01 11.18 -6.41
N LEU A 518 19.60 10.62 -5.36
CA LEU A 518 19.27 9.30 -4.82
C LEU A 518 18.33 9.45 -3.61
N ILE A 519 17.09 8.99 -3.78
CA ILE A 519 16.06 8.96 -2.74
C ILE A 519 16.24 7.67 -1.97
N LEU A 520 16.49 7.77 -0.66
CA LEU A 520 16.54 6.62 0.22
C LEU A 520 15.40 6.60 1.24
N GLY A 521 14.68 7.69 1.49
CA GLY A 521 13.59 7.67 2.47
C GLY A 521 13.99 7.00 3.79
N GLU A 522 13.26 5.94 4.18
CA GLU A 522 13.61 5.06 5.30
C GLU A 522 14.22 3.71 4.88
N GLU A 523 14.78 3.62 3.67
CA GLU A 523 15.46 2.44 3.16
C GLU A 523 16.53 1.97 4.14
N LYS A 524 16.44 0.70 4.52
CA LYS A 524 17.31 0.05 5.51
C LYS A 524 17.12 -1.45 5.45
N LYS A 525 18.25 -2.17 5.55
CA LYS A 525 18.30 -3.63 5.54
C LYS A 525 17.31 -4.22 6.52
N THR A 526 16.37 -5.01 6.00
CA THR A 526 15.23 -5.55 6.74
C THR A 526 15.17 -7.06 6.57
N ASN A 527 15.38 -7.77 7.69
CA ASN A 527 15.21 -9.22 7.75
C ASN A 527 13.74 -9.62 7.62
N TRP A 528 13.52 -10.87 7.28
CA TRP A 528 12.22 -11.53 7.40
C TRP A 528 11.99 -12.01 8.84
N GLN A 529 10.81 -12.57 9.10
CA GLN A 529 10.38 -12.97 10.44
C GLN A 529 11.26 -14.07 11.05
N LYS A 530 11.85 -14.90 10.19
CA LYS A 530 12.70 -16.04 10.54
C LYS A 530 13.91 -16.15 9.59
N PRO A 531 15.04 -16.70 10.07
CA PRO A 531 16.22 -16.95 9.23
C PRO A 531 15.96 -17.83 8.01
N PHE A 532 14.97 -18.74 8.08
CA PHE A 532 14.58 -19.54 6.92
C PHE A 532 14.06 -18.64 5.77
N ALA A 533 13.20 -17.69 6.07
CA ALA A 533 12.68 -16.74 5.08
C ALA A 533 13.78 -15.84 4.49
N ASP A 534 14.77 -15.45 5.31
CA ASP A 534 15.98 -14.75 4.81
C ASP A 534 16.76 -15.60 3.81
N SER A 535 16.89 -16.90 4.06
CA SER A 535 17.61 -17.83 3.18
C SER A 535 16.91 -18.07 1.84
N VAL A 536 15.57 -17.97 1.82
CA VAL A 536 14.76 -18.22 0.62
C VAL A 536 14.58 -16.95 -0.22
N ASN A 537 14.24 -15.85 0.44
CA ASN A 537 13.87 -14.60 -0.26
C ASN A 537 15.01 -13.58 -0.34
N GLY A 538 16.09 -13.79 0.42
CA GLY A 538 17.15 -12.79 0.61
C GLY A 538 16.71 -11.68 1.56
N ILE A 539 17.66 -11.14 2.32
CA ILE A 539 17.43 -9.92 3.11
C ILE A 539 17.20 -8.75 2.14
N GLN A 540 16.21 -7.92 2.41
CA GLN A 540 15.77 -6.86 1.50
C GLN A 540 16.12 -5.47 2.02
N PHE A 541 15.93 -4.48 1.15
CA PHE A 541 15.95 -3.05 1.46
C PHE A 541 17.27 -2.49 1.97
N GLU A 542 18.40 -3.11 1.64
CA GLU A 542 19.71 -2.52 1.94
C GLU A 542 19.81 -1.14 1.27
N ALA A 543 20.18 -0.09 2.02
CA ALA A 543 20.03 1.29 1.55
C ALA A 543 20.94 1.61 0.36
N ILE A 544 22.18 1.11 0.39
CA ILE A 544 23.12 1.24 -0.72
C ILE A 544 23.88 -0.08 -0.88
N PRO A 545 23.29 -1.09 -1.54
CA PRO A 545 23.90 -2.40 -1.70
C PRO A 545 25.15 -2.33 -2.57
N THR A 546 26.01 -3.34 -2.50
CA THR A 546 27.32 -3.33 -3.17
C THR A 546 27.24 -3.06 -4.68
N GLN A 547 26.22 -3.57 -5.37
CA GLN A 547 25.99 -3.30 -6.79
C GLN A 547 25.72 -1.81 -7.04
N LEU A 548 24.91 -1.16 -6.20
CA LEU A 548 24.64 0.26 -6.30
C LEU A 548 25.88 1.09 -5.95
N GLN A 549 26.61 0.73 -4.88
CA GLN A 549 27.88 1.37 -4.52
C GLN A 549 28.83 1.41 -5.72
N LYS A 550 28.98 0.28 -6.42
CA LYS A 550 29.84 0.18 -7.62
C LYS A 550 29.41 1.15 -8.73
N GLN A 551 28.12 1.22 -9.05
CA GLN A 551 27.61 2.13 -10.08
C GLN A 551 27.82 3.61 -9.70
N LEU A 552 27.66 3.94 -8.42
CA LEU A 552 27.89 5.29 -7.90
C LEU A 552 29.37 5.66 -7.91
N VAL A 553 30.28 4.76 -7.54
CA VAL A 553 31.74 4.97 -7.67
C VAL A 553 32.12 5.24 -9.12
N ASP A 554 31.71 4.37 -10.06
CA ASP A 554 32.00 4.52 -11.49
C ASP A 554 31.44 5.83 -12.10
N PHE A 555 30.37 6.36 -11.51
CA PHE A 555 29.77 7.64 -11.87
C PHE A 555 30.58 8.81 -11.30
N LEU A 556 30.92 8.76 -10.01
CA LEU A 556 31.65 9.81 -9.30
C LEU A 556 33.09 9.95 -9.79
N GLU A 557 33.80 8.85 -10.10
CA GLU A 557 35.16 8.89 -10.65
C GLU A 557 35.27 9.67 -11.97
N LYS A 558 34.15 9.88 -12.68
CA LYS A 558 34.07 10.72 -13.89
C LYS A 558 33.81 12.20 -13.59
N GLY A 559 34.02 12.63 -12.34
CA GLY A 559 33.86 14.00 -11.88
C GLY A 559 32.41 14.48 -11.84
N LYS A 560 31.47 13.57 -11.58
CA LYS A 560 30.03 13.84 -11.54
C LYS A 560 29.59 14.26 -10.14
N SER A 561 28.29 14.46 -9.93
CA SER A 561 27.75 14.93 -8.64
C SER A 561 26.63 14.05 -8.11
N LEU A 562 26.63 13.78 -6.82
CA LEU A 562 25.64 12.93 -6.16
C LEU A 562 24.99 13.66 -4.99
N PHE A 563 23.67 13.74 -4.99
CA PHE A 563 22.87 14.08 -3.83
C PHE A 563 22.20 12.82 -3.29
N VAL A 564 22.31 12.58 -1.98
CA VAL A 564 21.66 11.45 -1.30
C VAL A 564 20.92 11.96 -0.07
N SER A 565 19.69 11.49 0.16
CA SER A 565 18.94 11.80 1.38
C SER A 565 18.13 10.60 1.87
N GLY A 566 18.29 10.26 3.15
CA GLY A 566 17.50 9.21 3.82
C GLY A 566 17.82 9.13 5.32
N ALA A 567 16.93 8.49 6.09
CA ALA A 567 17.04 8.38 7.54
C ALA A 567 18.20 7.47 7.98
N TYR A 568 18.48 6.40 7.23
CA TYR A 568 19.46 5.36 7.58
C TYR A 568 20.68 5.29 6.63
N VAL A 569 20.99 6.39 5.96
CA VAL A 569 22.07 6.48 4.94
C VAL A 569 23.45 6.04 5.47
N GLY A 570 23.70 6.24 6.76
CA GLY A 570 24.90 5.84 7.46
C GLY A 570 24.70 4.59 8.31
N SER A 571 23.67 4.53 9.15
CA SER A 571 23.47 3.40 10.06
C SER A 571 23.35 2.06 9.35
N ASP A 572 22.74 2.02 8.16
CA ASP A 572 22.69 0.80 7.36
C ASP A 572 24.06 0.41 6.80
N LEU A 573 24.83 1.35 6.23
CA LEU A 573 26.19 1.11 5.71
C LEU A 573 27.19 0.67 6.78
N PHE A 574 26.99 1.13 8.03
CA PHE A 574 27.85 0.80 9.17
C PHE A 574 27.30 -0.37 10.01
N SER A 575 26.14 -0.94 9.64
CA SER A 575 25.49 -2.03 10.38
C SER A 575 26.31 -3.32 10.42
N SER A 576 27.13 -3.55 9.38
CA SER A 576 28.04 -4.69 9.30
C SER A 576 29.49 -4.24 9.53
N ASN A 577 30.32 -5.09 10.13
CA ASN A 577 31.77 -4.88 10.21
C ASN A 577 32.47 -4.98 8.82
N ASP A 578 31.72 -4.87 7.72
CA ASP A 578 32.26 -4.84 6.38
C ASP A 578 33.12 -3.58 6.18
N SER A 579 34.41 -3.82 6.04
CA SER A 579 35.37 -2.76 5.79
C SER A 579 35.09 -2.00 4.48
N LEU A 580 34.45 -2.61 3.47
CA LEU A 580 34.22 -1.98 2.16
C LEU A 580 33.09 -0.96 2.20
N SER A 581 31.93 -1.30 2.75
CA SER A 581 30.79 -0.37 2.87
C SER A 581 31.12 0.83 3.77
N ILE A 582 31.87 0.60 4.86
CA ILE A 582 32.39 1.68 5.73
C ILE A 582 33.39 2.56 4.97
N GLN A 583 34.26 1.97 4.15
CA GLN A 583 35.19 2.72 3.29
C GLN A 583 34.45 3.49 2.21
N PHE A 584 33.39 2.95 1.62
CA PHE A 584 32.54 3.66 0.67
C PHE A 584 31.94 4.91 1.32
N ALA A 585 31.36 4.80 2.51
CA ALA A 585 30.84 5.95 3.24
C ALA A 585 31.93 7.02 3.52
N LYS A 586 33.10 6.60 4.03
CA LYS A 586 34.17 7.51 4.42
C LYS A 586 34.92 8.14 3.25
N ASN A 587 35.19 7.37 2.21
CA ASN A 587 36.08 7.76 1.11
C ASN A 587 35.32 8.21 -0.13
N THR A 588 34.11 7.70 -0.36
CA THR A 588 33.28 8.06 -1.52
C THR A 588 32.21 9.08 -1.16
N LEU A 589 31.44 8.85 -0.09
CA LEU A 589 30.39 9.77 0.36
C LEU A 589 30.89 10.84 1.35
N HIS A 590 32.14 10.72 1.81
CA HIS A 590 32.83 11.64 2.71
C HIS A 590 32.12 11.92 4.04
N PHE A 591 31.57 10.88 4.67
CA PHE A 591 31.09 10.95 6.04
C PHE A 591 31.45 9.74 6.90
N ASN A 592 31.34 9.92 8.22
CA ASN A 592 31.34 8.88 9.23
C ASN A 592 30.03 8.93 10.03
N LEU A 593 29.45 7.78 10.36
CA LEU A 593 28.29 7.73 11.26
C LEU A 593 28.66 8.22 12.66
N VAL A 594 27.80 9.03 13.26
CA VAL A 594 27.91 9.49 14.65
C VAL A 594 26.91 8.76 15.53
N THR A 595 25.63 8.79 15.14
CA THR A 595 24.52 8.08 15.80
C THR A 595 23.38 7.91 14.81
N ASP A 596 22.57 6.88 15.02
CA ASP A 596 21.40 6.48 14.24
C ASP A 596 20.07 7.05 14.77
N HIS A 597 20.10 7.79 15.88
CA HIS A 597 18.93 8.43 16.49
C HIS A 597 19.24 9.91 16.79
N ALA A 598 19.50 10.68 15.75
CA ALA A 598 20.05 12.01 15.89
C ALA A 598 19.04 13.06 16.35
N ALA A 599 17.74 12.89 16.12
CA ALA A 599 16.74 13.88 16.47
C ALA A 599 15.35 13.25 16.59
N LYS A 600 14.52 13.75 17.51
CA LYS A 600 13.12 13.31 17.68
C LYS A 600 12.09 14.32 17.19
N THR A 601 12.43 15.60 17.25
CA THR A 601 11.54 16.73 16.90
C THR A 601 11.61 17.11 15.43
N GLY A 602 12.51 16.55 14.63
CA GLY A 602 12.53 16.79 13.18
C GLY A 602 12.86 18.22 12.75
N GLU A 603 13.64 18.97 13.56
CA GLU A 603 14.08 20.33 13.23
C GLU A 603 15.59 20.39 12.92
N ILE A 604 15.94 21.02 11.80
CA ILE A 604 17.33 21.29 11.37
C ILE A 604 17.52 22.75 11.01
N PHE A 605 18.78 23.18 10.93
CA PHE A 605 19.14 24.51 10.45
C PHE A 605 20.47 24.50 9.68
N PRO A 606 20.67 25.40 8.72
CA PRO A 606 21.91 25.49 7.97
C PRO A 606 23.04 26.11 8.79
N THR A 607 24.24 25.54 8.67
CA THR A 607 25.44 26.03 9.35
C THR A 607 26.22 27.07 8.54
N ARG A 608 25.93 27.18 7.24
CA ARG A 608 26.67 28.02 6.31
C ARG A 608 25.75 28.84 5.42
N SER A 609 25.91 30.16 5.48
CA SER A 609 25.23 31.10 4.58
C SER A 609 25.66 30.99 3.12
N SER A 610 26.78 30.32 2.83
CA SER A 610 27.21 30.00 1.46
C SER A 610 26.35 28.91 0.82
N PHE A 611 25.78 28.00 1.62
CA PHE A 611 24.89 26.94 1.15
C PHE A 611 23.44 27.43 1.12
N LEU A 612 22.88 27.80 2.27
CA LEU A 612 21.51 28.31 2.40
C LEU A 612 21.50 29.63 3.18
N LYS A 613 20.89 30.67 2.59
CA LYS A 613 20.77 32.00 3.21
C LYS A 613 19.38 32.19 3.80
N ASN A 614 19.31 32.91 4.92
CA ASN A 614 18.07 33.44 5.51
C ASN A 614 17.01 32.39 5.90
N ILE A 615 17.39 31.12 6.05
CA ILE A 615 16.55 30.06 6.60
C ILE A 615 17.16 29.66 7.95
N PHE A 616 16.40 29.83 9.02
CA PHE A 616 16.89 29.60 10.40
C PHE A 616 16.34 28.31 11.04
N SER A 617 15.28 27.73 10.48
CA SER A 617 14.77 26.42 10.87
C SER A 617 14.03 25.77 9.70
N ILE A 618 14.25 24.47 9.53
CA ILE A 618 13.62 23.60 8.55
C ILE A 618 13.03 22.44 9.34
N LYS A 619 11.74 22.16 9.11
CA LYS A 619 11.01 21.05 9.74
C LYS A 619 10.84 19.93 8.72
N PHE A 620 11.13 18.70 9.13
CA PHE A 620 10.74 17.48 8.45
C PHE A 620 9.75 16.67 9.30
N SER A 621 9.06 15.72 8.67
CA SER A 621 8.07 14.86 9.32
C SER A 621 8.75 13.88 10.27
N SER A 622 8.55 14.03 11.58
CA SER A 622 9.09 13.13 12.62
C SER A 622 8.00 12.47 13.48
N GLU A 623 6.73 12.69 13.12
CA GLU A 623 5.56 12.20 13.85
C GLU A 623 4.59 11.52 12.87
N LEU A 624 3.91 10.48 13.34
CA LEU A 624 2.94 9.72 12.55
C LEU A 624 1.76 10.63 12.15
N ASN A 625 1.40 10.62 10.87
CA ASN A 625 0.33 11.43 10.29
C ASN A 625 -0.23 10.77 9.03
N ASP A 626 -1.25 11.36 8.41
CA ASP A 626 -1.95 10.80 7.24
C ASP A 626 -1.35 11.19 5.88
N SER A 627 -0.30 12.02 5.87
CA SER A 627 0.19 12.72 4.68
C SER A 627 1.54 12.21 4.19
N ILE A 628 2.48 11.91 5.09
CA ILE A 628 3.79 11.34 4.78
C ILE A 628 4.31 10.56 5.99
N TYR A 629 5.12 9.52 5.75
CA TYR A 629 5.73 8.72 6.80
C TYR A 629 6.50 9.57 7.83
N ALA A 630 6.62 9.05 9.04
CA ALA A 630 7.39 9.68 10.11
C ALA A 630 8.85 9.27 9.99
N VAL A 631 9.77 10.17 10.33
CA VAL A 631 11.19 9.88 10.43
C VAL A 631 11.56 9.81 11.91
N GLU A 632 11.50 8.63 12.51
CA GLU A 632 11.74 8.45 13.95
C GLU A 632 13.22 8.35 14.34
N ALA A 633 14.08 7.90 13.43
CA ALA A 633 15.49 7.60 13.69
C ALA A 633 16.39 8.12 12.56
N PRO A 634 16.49 9.46 12.40
CA PRO A 634 17.37 10.04 11.40
C PRO A 634 18.85 9.93 11.84
N ASP A 635 19.75 9.69 10.90
CA ASP A 635 21.19 9.61 11.14
C ASP A 635 21.84 10.97 11.39
N ALA A 636 22.84 10.98 12.27
CA ALA A 636 23.85 12.02 12.37
C ALA A 636 25.14 11.56 11.69
N ILE A 637 25.63 12.36 10.74
CA ILE A 637 26.80 12.04 9.92
C ILE A 637 27.85 13.15 10.00
N ALA A 638 29.06 12.80 10.43
CA ALA A 638 30.18 13.73 10.55
C ALA A 638 31.02 13.73 9.26
N PRO A 639 31.51 14.88 8.80
CA PRO A 639 32.31 14.95 7.58
C PRO A 639 33.66 14.24 7.73
N THR A 640 34.15 13.63 6.65
CA THR A 640 35.49 13.06 6.53
C THR A 640 36.22 13.61 5.31
N ASN A 641 37.55 13.43 5.24
CA ASN A 641 38.33 13.61 4.00
C ASN A 641 38.10 14.97 3.30
N GLY A 642 38.02 16.06 4.06
CA GLY A 642 37.84 17.43 3.53
C GLY A 642 36.38 17.84 3.26
N ALA A 643 35.40 17.00 3.59
CA ALA A 643 34.00 17.40 3.61
C ALA A 643 33.68 18.36 4.76
N GLU A 644 32.50 18.96 4.70
CA GLU A 644 32.05 19.97 5.66
C GLU A 644 30.59 19.73 6.06
N THR A 645 30.26 19.99 7.32
CA THR A 645 28.86 20.03 7.79
C THR A 645 28.14 21.26 7.24
N ILE A 646 26.99 21.06 6.59
CA ILE A 646 26.14 22.11 6.01
C ILE A 646 24.78 22.27 6.71
N LEU A 647 24.32 21.23 7.41
CA LEU A 647 23.08 21.21 8.17
C LEU A 647 23.33 20.61 9.55
N ARG A 648 22.61 21.09 10.58
CA ARG A 648 22.63 20.51 11.92
C ARG A 648 21.22 20.32 12.46
N TYR A 649 21.03 19.26 13.26
CA TYR A 649 19.83 19.09 14.07
C TYR A 649 19.79 20.17 15.15
N LYS A 650 18.62 20.76 15.36
CA LYS A 650 18.44 21.87 16.30
C LYS A 650 18.52 21.43 17.76
N GLU A 651 18.05 20.22 18.06
CA GLU A 651 18.00 19.63 19.40
C GLU A 651 19.37 19.52 20.07
N ASN A 652 20.36 19.04 19.33
CA ASN A 652 21.66 18.64 19.89
C ASN A 652 22.86 19.14 19.07
N GLN A 653 22.62 19.90 17.99
CA GLN A 653 23.65 20.43 17.11
C GLN A 653 24.42 19.34 16.33
N PHE A 654 23.95 18.09 16.30
CA PHE A 654 24.58 17.03 15.52
C PHE A 654 24.50 17.32 14.03
N SER A 655 25.49 16.84 13.28
CA SER A 655 25.58 17.09 11.84
C SER A 655 24.51 16.29 11.10
N ALA A 656 23.55 17.01 10.49
CA ALA A 656 22.42 16.44 9.75
C ALA A 656 22.71 16.29 8.24
N GLY A 657 23.75 16.97 7.75
CA GLY A 657 24.14 16.88 6.36
C GLY A 657 25.57 17.32 6.12
N VAL A 658 26.24 16.61 5.21
CA VAL A 658 27.62 16.87 4.80
C VAL A 658 27.68 17.24 3.33
N SER A 659 28.71 18.00 2.96
CA SER A 659 29.02 18.30 1.56
C SER A 659 30.51 18.15 1.30
N TYR A 660 30.86 17.58 0.15
CA TYR A 660 32.22 17.44 -0.34
C TYR A 660 32.37 18.01 -1.75
N LYS A 661 33.49 18.69 -1.99
CA LYS A 661 33.87 19.27 -3.29
C LYS A 661 35.33 18.99 -3.57
N GLY A 662 35.60 18.19 -4.60
CA GLY A 662 36.94 17.77 -4.99
C GLY A 662 37.00 17.30 -6.44
N SER A 663 37.55 16.10 -6.68
CA SER A 663 37.53 15.45 -8.01
C SER A 663 36.11 15.17 -8.51
N TYR A 664 35.17 14.99 -7.58
CA TYR A 664 33.72 14.96 -7.77
C TYR A 664 33.04 15.72 -6.63
N ASN A 665 31.71 15.81 -6.66
CA ASN A 665 30.95 16.50 -5.61
C ASN A 665 29.89 15.60 -4.99
N VAL A 666 29.71 15.69 -3.67
CA VAL A 666 28.67 14.94 -2.96
C VAL A 666 27.96 15.85 -1.96
N VAL A 667 26.65 15.69 -1.82
CA VAL A 667 25.87 16.17 -0.68
C VAL A 667 25.11 14.97 -0.12
N VAL A 668 25.19 14.76 1.20
CA VAL A 668 24.46 13.69 1.90
C VAL A 668 23.67 14.28 3.05
N PHE A 669 22.39 13.94 3.14
CA PHE A 669 21.54 14.23 4.30
C PHE A 669 21.24 12.93 5.07
N GLY A 670 21.35 12.98 6.39
CA GLY A 670 20.93 11.91 7.30
C GLY A 670 19.44 11.92 7.63
N PHE A 671 18.65 12.59 6.79
CA PHE A 671 17.20 12.62 6.84
C PHE A 671 16.65 12.70 5.41
N PRO A 672 15.42 12.23 5.14
CA PRO A 672 14.83 12.28 3.81
C PRO A 672 14.44 13.70 3.38
N PHE A 673 14.72 14.06 2.13
CA PHE A 673 14.40 15.40 1.61
C PHE A 673 12.89 15.61 1.40
N GLU A 674 12.19 14.57 0.96
CA GLU A 674 10.77 14.57 0.67
C GLU A 674 9.90 14.86 1.90
N THR A 675 10.40 14.57 3.11
CA THR A 675 9.67 14.76 4.38
C THR A 675 9.73 16.19 4.91
N ILE A 676 10.54 17.07 4.32
CA ILE A 676 10.56 18.50 4.64
C ILE A 676 9.17 19.08 4.37
N SER A 677 8.51 19.66 5.38
CA SER A 677 7.05 19.90 5.32
C SER A 677 6.63 20.98 4.30
N LYS A 678 7.48 21.96 4.01
CA LYS A 678 7.16 23.11 3.13
C LYS A 678 7.81 22.97 1.77
N SER A 679 7.01 23.05 0.70
CA SER A 679 7.49 22.90 -0.67
C SER A 679 8.46 24.01 -1.10
N GLU A 680 8.27 25.23 -0.60
CA GLU A 680 9.13 26.38 -0.87
C GLU A 680 10.53 26.15 -0.30
N VAL A 681 10.60 25.58 0.91
CA VAL A 681 11.86 25.24 1.58
C VAL A 681 12.58 24.11 0.83
N ARG A 682 11.84 23.08 0.38
CA ARG A 682 12.39 22.03 -0.49
C ARG A 682 12.99 22.61 -1.77
N ASN A 683 12.29 23.55 -2.42
CA ASN A 683 12.79 24.22 -3.62
C ASN A 683 14.11 24.97 -3.36
N ASP A 684 14.19 25.72 -2.25
CA ASP A 684 15.39 26.48 -1.89
C ASP A 684 16.59 25.55 -1.60
N ILE A 685 16.35 24.43 -0.90
CA ILE A 685 17.37 23.43 -0.60
C ILE A 685 17.87 22.74 -1.88
N MET A 686 16.97 22.26 -2.74
CA MET A 686 17.37 21.61 -4.00
C MET A 686 18.16 22.58 -4.88
N LYS A 687 17.74 23.85 -4.95
CA LYS A 687 18.47 24.90 -5.67
C LYS A 687 19.87 25.13 -5.08
N ALA A 688 20.02 25.09 -3.76
CA ALA A 688 21.31 25.20 -3.09
C ALA A 688 22.23 24.01 -3.40
N VAL A 689 21.69 22.78 -3.39
CA VAL A 689 22.41 21.54 -3.76
C VAL A 689 22.93 21.63 -5.21
N ILE A 690 22.04 21.94 -6.16
CA ILE A 690 22.41 22.07 -7.58
C ILE A 690 23.47 23.15 -7.78
N LYS A 691 23.32 24.31 -7.12
CA LYS A 691 24.30 25.40 -7.17
C LYS A 691 25.65 24.99 -6.58
N TYR A 692 25.66 24.22 -5.49
CA TYR A 692 26.89 23.72 -4.86
C TYR A 692 27.71 22.86 -5.83
N PHE A 693 27.04 22.03 -6.62
CA PHE A 693 27.61 21.23 -7.69
C PHE A 693 28.08 22.03 -8.91
N GLY A 694 27.83 23.34 -8.95
CA GLY A 694 28.25 24.22 -10.04
C GLY A 694 27.45 24.03 -11.32
N LEU A 695 26.21 23.55 -11.21
CA LEU A 695 25.30 23.33 -12.33
C LEU A 695 24.42 24.53 -12.63
#